data_AF-A7T3U8-F1
#
_entry.id   AF-A7T3U8-F1
#
_cell.length_a   1.000
_cell.length_b   1.000
_cell.length_c   1.000
_cell.angle_alpha   90.00
_cell.angle_beta   90.00
_cell.angle_gamma   90.00
#
_symmetry.space_group_name_H-M   'P 1'
#
loop_
_entity.id
_entity.type
_entity.pdbx_description
1 polymer ?
#
loop_
_entity_poly.entity_id
_entity_poly.type
_entity_poly.pdbx_seq_one_letter_code
_entity_poly.pdbx_strand_id
1 'polypeptide(L)'
;GHSIREQNSQFAAGSFGQQPLKQEQDFTYTVTTQGRFTDPKEFENVILRTDDTGASLLLKDVARIELGAQDYSLMTSLNGQQNAAFGVYLQPGANALDTAEAVSKTLERLSKNFPSGMTYKVPYDTTKFVRVSIEEVIHTFFEALILVVLVVFIFLQNWRATLIPVLAIPVSLVGTFAGMYMLGFSINLLTLFGMVLAIGIVVDDAIVVIENVERVMATDKIGPREATIKAMEEVTGPIIAIVLVLCAVFVPVGFLGGLAGEMYKQFAITIAVSVVISGIVALTLSPALCALLLKPGHHEPAAPFRAFNRVFDKLTNGYTAGVRFFLKRSAVGLLLFGAMIAVMVLLFNRVPSSLVPNEDQGYVINAYFLPPAASLTRTEKLTAAGMFACHAQAADVTVKLGSAERVTRLFAYPNNCNVICYRDWTLEQTAEHYLGQSLQRDGYDKAKVTVHREQQDLYAKFTEVPEGYGKPLEQLLKTGELAYAGAKLLNKDGKWQYNWSLFLPLGMALDNRKSVELLHFPPDYSLTQAQDYLESSTTNRWADLLTQNGIGAAQTPAFQTIIDIAPIAAPANAGSALEGVYSYFNAYQTQMVMQLTAGEGGQALPMVAFGSPVRSWVKQQYGVSLDVLGLAQISPAAGQQVAVLGANHPSYI
;
A
#
# COMPACT_ATOMS: atom_id res chain seq x y z
N GLY A 1 -34.74 47.59 -5.92
CA GLY A 1 -33.59 47.93 -6.79
C GLY A 1 -33.07 49.34 -6.53
N HIS A 2 -33.81 50.37 -6.97
CA HIS A 2 -33.45 51.78 -6.74
C HIS A 2 -33.48 52.15 -5.25
N SER A 3 -34.57 51.85 -4.53
CA SER A 3 -34.72 52.14 -3.10
C SER A 3 -33.61 51.55 -2.23
N ILE A 4 -33.11 50.35 -2.57
CA ILE A 4 -31.98 49.72 -1.88
C ILE A 4 -30.70 50.53 -2.09
N ARG A 5 -30.40 50.96 -3.32
CA ARG A 5 -29.19 51.75 -3.62
C ARG A 5 -29.22 53.13 -2.96
N GLU A 6 -30.41 53.73 -2.87
CA GLU A 6 -30.59 55.05 -2.28
C GLU A 6 -30.47 55.02 -0.76
N GLN A 7 -31.15 54.07 -0.10
CA GLN A 7 -31.20 53.98 1.36
C GLN A 7 -29.99 53.24 1.96
N ASN A 8 -29.39 52.30 1.22
CA ASN A 8 -28.13 51.64 1.60
C ASN A 8 -26.92 52.33 0.93
N SER A 9 -26.72 53.60 1.25
CA SER A 9 -25.63 54.42 0.70
C SER A 9 -24.80 55.03 1.82
N GLN A 10 -23.60 55.49 1.47
CA GLN A 10 -22.73 56.21 2.39
C GLN A 10 -22.70 57.68 2.00
N PHE A 11 -23.06 58.55 2.95
CA PHE A 11 -23.14 59.99 2.72
C PHE A 11 -22.03 60.71 3.49
N ALA A 12 -21.37 61.69 2.86
CA ALA A 12 -20.40 62.54 3.52
C ALA A 12 -21.12 63.63 4.33
N ALA A 13 -20.87 63.68 5.65
CA ALA A 13 -21.58 64.59 6.57
C ALA A 13 -20.77 65.83 6.97
N GLY A 14 -19.49 65.91 6.58
CA GLY A 14 -18.62 67.03 6.88
C GLY A 14 -18.20 67.13 8.35
N SER A 15 -17.82 68.31 8.79
CA SER A 15 -17.47 68.59 10.19
C SER A 15 -18.07 69.91 10.66
N PHE A 16 -18.45 69.95 11.94
CA PHE A 16 -18.84 71.18 12.63
C PHE A 16 -17.59 71.94 13.07
N GLY A 17 -17.62 73.26 13.01
CA GLY A 17 -16.48 74.10 13.38
C GLY A 17 -15.32 74.03 12.38
N GLN A 18 -15.58 73.65 11.13
CA GLN A 18 -14.59 73.66 10.05
C GLN A 18 -14.42 75.07 9.48
N GLN A 19 -13.19 75.56 9.39
CA GLN A 19 -12.90 76.89 8.84
C GLN A 19 -13.22 76.96 7.33
N PRO A 20 -13.69 78.12 6.82
CA PRO A 20 -13.74 79.42 7.50
C PRO A 20 -15.02 79.65 8.33
N LEU A 21 -14.87 80.16 9.56
CA LEU A 21 -15.97 80.50 10.47
C LEU A 21 -16.08 82.02 10.68
N LYS A 22 -17.31 82.51 10.92
CA LYS A 22 -17.58 83.93 11.22
C LYS A 22 -17.20 84.34 12.65
N GLN A 23 -17.12 83.38 13.57
CA GLN A 23 -16.70 83.53 14.96
C GLN A 23 -15.75 82.39 15.29
N GLU A 24 -14.70 82.67 16.06
CA GLU A 24 -13.75 81.64 16.49
C GLU A 24 -14.46 80.60 17.36
N GLN A 25 -14.25 79.34 17.04
CA GLN A 25 -14.72 78.19 17.83
C GLN A 25 -13.52 77.33 18.19
N ASP A 26 -13.47 76.88 19.45
CA ASP A 26 -12.33 76.15 20.01
C ASP A 26 -12.27 74.67 19.57
N PHE A 27 -13.36 74.12 19.04
CA PHE A 27 -13.47 72.70 18.69
C PHE A 27 -14.01 72.49 17.27
N THR A 28 -13.38 71.58 16.53
CA THR A 28 -13.90 71.03 15.28
C THR A 28 -14.30 69.57 15.51
N TYR A 29 -15.54 69.22 15.17
CA TYR A 29 -16.07 67.86 15.32
C TYR A 29 -16.40 67.25 13.97
N THR A 30 -15.83 66.10 13.65
CA THR A 30 -16.19 65.33 12.44
C THR A 30 -17.54 64.66 12.64
N VAL A 31 -18.45 64.83 11.67
CA VAL A 31 -19.77 64.20 11.70
C VAL A 31 -19.70 62.84 11.02
N THR A 32 -20.17 61.81 11.72
CA THR A 32 -20.37 60.48 11.17
C THR A 32 -21.86 60.21 11.01
N THR A 33 -22.28 59.87 9.79
CA THR A 33 -23.63 59.37 9.51
C THR A 33 -23.64 57.84 9.58
N GLN A 34 -24.82 57.29 9.84
CA GLN A 34 -25.02 55.85 9.70
C GLN A 34 -24.80 55.48 8.22
N GLY A 35 -23.83 54.59 7.99
CA GLY A 35 -23.39 54.20 6.66
C GLY A 35 -24.27 53.09 6.06
N ARG A 36 -23.64 52.19 5.31
CA ARG A 36 -24.32 51.03 4.74
C ARG A 36 -24.89 50.12 5.83
N PHE A 37 -26.00 49.49 5.51
CA PHE A 37 -26.62 48.45 6.33
C PHE A 37 -25.67 47.27 6.52
N THR A 38 -25.67 46.74 7.74
CA THR A 38 -24.80 45.64 8.18
C THR A 38 -25.60 44.43 8.64
N ASP A 39 -26.85 44.63 9.06
CA ASP A 39 -27.78 43.57 9.44
C ASP A 39 -28.87 43.41 8.35
N PRO A 40 -29.20 42.18 7.92
CA PRO A 40 -30.38 41.90 7.10
C PRO A 40 -31.68 42.58 7.57
N LYS A 41 -31.87 42.77 8.88
CA LYS A 41 -33.04 43.47 9.44
C LYS A 41 -33.13 44.94 9.04
N GLU A 42 -32.01 45.59 8.75
CA GLU A 42 -32.02 46.96 8.23
C GLU A 42 -32.55 46.99 6.80
N PHE A 43 -32.19 45.98 5.99
CA PHE A 43 -32.72 45.84 4.62
C PHE A 43 -34.23 45.55 4.60
N GLU A 44 -34.75 44.81 5.58
CA GLU A 44 -36.20 44.54 5.70
C GLU A 44 -37.05 45.81 5.80
N ASN A 45 -36.49 46.85 6.44
CA ASN A 45 -37.18 48.11 6.70
C ASN A 45 -36.94 49.17 5.59
N VAL A 46 -36.35 48.78 4.46
CA VAL A 46 -36.22 49.67 3.29
C VAL A 46 -37.60 50.06 2.80
N ILE A 47 -37.86 51.36 2.72
CA ILE A 47 -39.15 51.90 2.29
C ILE A 47 -39.22 51.84 0.77
N LEU A 48 -40.23 51.17 0.23
CA LEU A 48 -40.46 51.07 -1.21
C LEU A 48 -41.40 52.15 -1.73
N ARG A 49 -42.47 52.41 -0.97
CA ARG A 49 -43.48 53.42 -1.29
C ARG A 49 -44.18 53.85 0.00
N THR A 50 -44.54 55.12 0.10
CA THR A 50 -45.41 55.64 1.15
C THR A 50 -46.68 56.19 0.49
N ASP A 51 -47.83 55.99 1.12
CA ASP A 51 -49.12 56.51 0.64
C ASP A 51 -49.53 57.81 1.35
N ASP A 52 -50.61 58.42 0.87
CA ASP A 52 -51.11 59.70 1.37
C ASP A 52 -51.74 59.58 2.78
N THR A 53 -51.91 58.35 3.29
CA THR A 53 -52.40 58.08 4.65
C THR A 53 -51.25 57.94 5.66
N GLY A 54 -49.99 57.95 5.18
CA GLY A 54 -48.78 57.75 5.97
C GLY A 54 -48.37 56.29 6.13
N ALA A 55 -49.09 55.34 5.52
CA ALA A 55 -48.70 53.94 5.51
C ALA A 55 -47.52 53.74 4.54
N SER A 56 -46.53 52.95 4.95
CA SER A 56 -45.35 52.65 4.14
C SER A 56 -45.28 51.17 3.79
N LEU A 57 -45.11 50.87 2.51
CA LEU A 57 -44.78 49.56 1.99
C LEU A 57 -43.28 49.33 2.14
N LEU A 58 -42.91 48.32 2.92
CA LEU A 58 -41.52 47.97 3.23
C LEU A 58 -41.03 46.81 2.36
N LEU A 59 -39.71 46.63 2.27
CA LEU A 59 -39.12 45.56 1.48
C LEU A 59 -39.54 44.17 1.99
N LYS A 60 -39.65 44.00 3.31
CA LYS A 60 -40.13 42.75 3.92
C LYS A 60 -41.56 42.36 3.55
N ASP A 61 -42.39 43.33 3.14
CA ASP A 61 -43.78 43.08 2.78
C ASP A 61 -43.89 42.41 1.40
N VAL A 62 -42.84 42.47 0.58
CA VAL A 62 -42.83 41.98 -0.81
C VAL A 62 -41.69 41.03 -1.14
N ALA A 63 -40.71 40.87 -0.24
CA ALA A 63 -39.55 40.02 -0.44
C ALA A 63 -39.09 39.38 0.87
N ARG A 64 -38.46 38.21 0.77
CA ARG A 64 -37.71 37.60 1.87
C ARG A 64 -36.26 38.10 1.81
N ILE A 65 -35.77 38.58 2.95
CA ILE A 65 -34.39 39.06 3.10
C ILE A 65 -33.65 38.01 3.94
N GLU A 66 -32.54 37.50 3.44
CA GLU A 66 -31.67 36.60 4.19
C GLU A 66 -30.22 36.74 3.75
N LEU A 67 -29.31 36.32 4.62
CA LEU A 67 -27.90 36.20 4.30
C LEU A 67 -27.66 34.83 3.64
N GLY A 68 -27.58 34.83 2.30
CA GLY A 68 -27.36 33.63 1.50
C GLY A 68 -25.96 33.55 0.87
N ALA A 69 -25.73 32.49 0.10
CA ALA A 69 -24.56 32.36 -0.76
C ALA A 69 -24.67 33.27 -2.01
N GLN A 70 -23.52 33.66 -2.56
CA GLN A 70 -23.46 34.40 -3.83
C GLN A 70 -23.93 33.56 -5.02
N ASP A 71 -23.62 32.26 -4.99
CA ASP A 71 -23.97 31.31 -6.05
C ASP A 71 -24.36 29.96 -5.43
N TYR A 72 -25.38 29.33 -5.99
CA TYR A 72 -25.90 28.01 -5.63
C TYR A 72 -25.75 27.00 -6.78
N SER A 73 -25.00 27.33 -7.84
CA SER A 73 -24.78 26.48 -9.01
C SER A 73 -23.87 25.29 -8.73
N LEU A 74 -23.05 25.35 -7.68
CA LEU A 74 -22.10 24.33 -7.28
C LEU A 74 -22.40 23.85 -5.85
N MET A 75 -22.47 22.55 -5.66
CA MET A 75 -22.57 21.92 -4.36
C MET A 75 -21.49 20.86 -4.22
N THR A 76 -20.75 20.91 -3.11
CA THR A 76 -19.64 20.00 -2.83
C THR A 76 -19.93 19.16 -1.61
N SER A 77 -19.64 17.87 -1.70
CA SER A 77 -19.77 16.93 -0.59
C SER A 77 -18.53 16.06 -0.47
N LEU A 78 -18.26 15.59 0.75
CA LEU A 78 -17.19 14.65 1.08
C LEU A 78 -17.81 13.55 1.91
N ASN A 79 -17.78 12.31 1.41
CA ASN A 79 -18.42 11.16 2.04
C ASN A 79 -19.89 11.44 2.41
N GLY A 80 -20.65 12.05 1.49
CA GLY A 80 -22.06 12.39 1.68
C GLY A 80 -22.34 13.62 2.57
N GLN A 81 -21.32 14.19 3.24
CA GLN A 81 -21.49 15.40 4.05
C GLN A 81 -21.18 16.64 3.22
N GLN A 82 -22.05 17.66 3.29
CA GLN A 82 -21.82 18.93 2.63
C GLN A 82 -20.56 19.61 3.18
N ASN A 83 -19.72 20.11 2.29
CA ASN A 83 -18.47 20.77 2.65
C ASN A 83 -18.25 22.05 1.83
N ALA A 84 -17.25 22.82 2.22
CA ALA A 84 -16.64 23.82 1.33
C ALA A 84 -15.35 23.23 0.76
N ALA A 85 -15.28 23.10 -0.57
CA ALA A 85 -14.08 22.64 -1.26
C ALA A 85 -13.25 23.82 -1.80
N PHE A 86 -11.93 23.70 -1.70
CA PHE A 86 -10.99 24.62 -2.35
C PHE A 86 -9.88 23.81 -3.02
N GLY A 87 -9.55 24.18 -4.26
CA GLY A 87 -8.43 23.61 -5.00
C GLY A 87 -7.17 24.44 -4.76
N VAL A 88 -6.08 23.78 -4.40
CA VAL A 88 -4.75 24.41 -4.35
C VAL A 88 -3.98 23.99 -5.59
N TYR A 89 -3.59 24.97 -6.40
CA TYR A 89 -2.85 24.74 -7.62
C TYR A 89 -1.39 25.15 -7.42
N LEU A 90 -0.48 24.31 -7.93
CA LEU A 90 0.95 24.57 -7.86
C LEU A 90 1.32 25.73 -8.79
N GLN A 91 2.10 26.69 -8.28
CA GLN A 91 2.66 27.75 -9.09
C GLN A 91 3.72 27.18 -10.06
N PRO A 92 3.80 27.63 -11.32
CA PRO A 92 4.84 27.19 -12.24
C PRO A 92 6.24 27.37 -11.66
N GLY A 93 7.05 26.30 -11.69
CA GLY A 93 8.42 26.27 -11.16
C GLY A 93 8.53 26.06 -9.65
N ALA A 94 7.42 26.01 -8.90
CA ALA A 94 7.43 25.69 -7.48
C ALA A 94 7.60 24.16 -7.25
N ASN A 95 8.17 23.80 -6.10
CA ASN A 95 8.29 22.40 -5.70
C ASN A 95 6.95 21.90 -5.11
N ALA A 96 6.44 20.78 -5.62
CA ALA A 96 5.17 20.21 -5.18
C ALA A 96 5.19 19.74 -3.73
N LEU A 97 6.26 19.05 -3.30
CA LEU A 97 6.41 18.51 -1.95
C LEU A 97 6.49 19.63 -0.92
N ASP A 98 7.34 20.63 -1.16
CA ASP A 98 7.51 21.77 -0.26
C ASP A 98 6.22 22.59 -0.14
N THR A 99 5.52 22.78 -1.25
CA THR A 99 4.24 23.50 -1.28
C THR A 99 3.18 22.74 -0.50
N ALA A 100 3.05 21.42 -0.70
CA ALA A 100 2.09 20.61 0.05
C ALA A 100 2.39 20.60 1.55
N GLU A 101 3.66 20.54 1.94
CA GLU A 101 4.05 20.64 3.35
C GLU A 101 3.70 22.01 3.94
N ALA A 102 3.97 23.10 3.21
CA ALA A 102 3.61 24.46 3.63
C ALA A 102 2.09 24.66 3.77
N VAL A 103 1.31 24.08 2.85
CA VAL A 103 -0.16 24.07 2.91
C VAL A 103 -0.64 23.28 4.12
N SER A 104 -0.10 22.08 4.36
CA SER A 104 -0.45 21.24 5.52
C SER A 104 -0.17 21.97 6.84
N LYS A 105 1.03 22.55 6.99
CA LYS A 105 1.39 23.35 8.19
C LYS A 105 0.46 24.56 8.38
N THR A 106 0.06 25.19 7.29
CA THR A 106 -0.87 26.32 7.33
C THR A 106 -2.26 25.89 7.79
N LEU A 107 -2.80 24.80 7.24
CA LEU A 107 -4.09 24.25 7.64
C LEU A 107 -4.10 23.80 9.09
N GLU A 108 -3.04 23.15 9.57
CA GLU A 108 -2.89 22.75 10.98
C GLU A 108 -2.84 23.96 11.92
N ARG A 109 -2.16 25.05 11.51
CA ARG A 109 -2.15 26.30 12.28
C ARG A 109 -3.55 26.93 12.33
N LEU A 110 -4.26 26.97 11.20
CA LEU A 110 -5.59 27.57 11.10
C LEU A 110 -6.65 26.75 11.83
N SER A 111 -6.54 25.43 11.82
CA SER A 111 -7.54 24.54 12.44
C SER A 111 -7.67 24.71 13.95
N LYS A 112 -6.65 25.28 14.61
CA LYS A 112 -6.69 25.61 16.05
C LYS A 112 -7.72 26.69 16.40
N ASN A 113 -8.09 27.53 15.42
CA ASN A 113 -9.04 28.63 15.60
C ASN A 113 -10.40 28.35 14.93
N PHE A 114 -10.66 27.11 14.52
CA PHE A 114 -11.93 26.77 13.90
C PHE A 114 -13.09 26.82 14.92
N PRO A 115 -14.29 27.24 14.49
CA PRO A 115 -15.49 27.11 15.29
C PRO A 115 -15.73 25.64 15.70
N SER A 116 -16.43 25.44 16.82
CA SER A 116 -16.80 24.10 17.27
C SER A 116 -17.56 23.33 16.18
N GLY A 117 -17.12 22.10 15.90
CA GLY A 117 -17.71 21.23 14.89
C GLY A 117 -17.16 21.42 13.47
N MET A 118 -16.30 22.41 13.21
CA MET A 118 -15.63 22.56 11.92
C MET A 118 -14.31 21.77 11.88
N THR A 119 -14.14 20.94 10.85
CA THR A 119 -12.91 20.17 10.60
C THR A 119 -12.50 20.31 9.14
N TYR A 120 -11.27 19.92 8.81
CA TYR A 120 -10.80 19.87 7.43
C TYR A 120 -10.27 18.48 7.10
N LYS A 121 -10.31 18.13 5.81
CA LYS A 121 -9.63 16.97 5.25
C LYS A 121 -9.02 17.33 3.90
N VAL A 122 -7.90 16.69 3.57
CA VAL A 122 -7.25 16.77 2.26
C VAL A 122 -7.41 15.41 1.58
N PRO A 123 -8.55 15.16 0.91
CA PRO A 123 -8.84 13.85 0.32
C PRO A 123 -8.02 13.57 -0.94
N TYR A 124 -7.61 14.63 -1.65
CA TYR A 124 -6.84 14.55 -2.89
C TYR A 124 -5.51 15.28 -2.71
N ASP A 125 -4.41 14.53 -2.76
CA ASP A 125 -3.05 15.03 -2.62
C ASP A 125 -2.11 14.25 -3.55
N THR A 126 -1.69 14.90 -4.63
CA THR A 126 -0.81 14.32 -5.64
C THR A 126 0.61 14.07 -5.14
N THR A 127 0.99 14.68 -4.01
CA THR A 127 2.35 14.53 -3.45
C THR A 127 2.57 13.20 -2.74
N LYS A 128 1.48 12.51 -2.34
CA LYS A 128 1.56 11.17 -1.74
C LYS A 128 2.21 10.17 -2.68
N PHE A 129 1.75 10.12 -3.94
CA PHE A 129 2.35 9.28 -4.97
C PHE A 129 3.83 9.61 -5.16
N VAL A 130 4.17 10.89 -5.30
CA VAL A 130 5.57 11.34 -5.47
C VAL A 130 6.46 10.88 -4.31
N ARG A 131 5.98 10.99 -3.06
CA ARG A 131 6.73 10.55 -1.87
C ARG A 131 6.98 9.05 -1.87
N VAL A 132 5.94 8.26 -2.12
CA VAL A 132 6.04 6.79 -2.19
C VAL A 132 6.96 6.37 -3.33
N SER A 133 6.85 6.98 -4.51
CA SER A 133 7.74 6.67 -5.62
C SER A 133 9.21 7.00 -5.33
N ILE A 134 9.49 8.09 -4.59
CA ILE A 134 10.86 8.41 -4.15
C ILE A 134 11.37 7.35 -3.16
N GLU A 135 10.54 6.96 -2.18
CA GLU A 135 10.88 5.91 -1.21
C GLU A 135 11.19 4.59 -1.92
N GLU A 136 10.34 4.17 -2.87
CA GLU A 136 10.52 2.95 -3.65
C GLU A 136 11.81 2.98 -4.48
N VAL A 137 12.11 4.11 -5.14
CA VAL A 137 13.38 4.27 -5.85
C VAL A 137 14.56 4.13 -4.89
N ILE A 138 14.49 4.69 -3.68
CA ILE A 138 15.57 4.56 -2.68
C ILE A 138 15.74 3.09 -2.26
N HIS A 139 14.65 2.35 -2.07
CA HIS A 139 14.70 0.91 -1.81
C HIS A 139 15.36 0.15 -2.97
N THR A 140 14.86 0.34 -4.19
CA THR A 140 15.43 -0.27 -5.41
C THR A 140 16.90 0.10 -5.58
N PHE A 141 17.29 1.33 -5.22
CA PHE A 141 18.67 1.79 -5.28
C PHE A 141 19.59 0.97 -4.36
N PHE A 142 19.19 0.73 -3.10
CA PHE A 142 19.97 -0.09 -2.18
C PHE A 142 20.00 -1.56 -2.58
N GLU A 143 18.88 -2.09 -3.09
CA GLU A 143 18.82 -3.45 -3.64
C GLU A 143 19.78 -3.61 -4.82
N ALA A 144 19.74 -2.69 -5.78
CA ALA A 144 20.64 -2.69 -6.93
C ALA A 144 22.11 -2.60 -6.48
N LEU A 145 22.43 -1.74 -5.51
CA LEU A 145 23.78 -1.63 -4.96
C LEU A 145 24.23 -2.97 -4.34
N ILE A 146 23.40 -3.61 -3.52
CA ILE A 146 23.70 -4.90 -2.90
C ILE A 146 23.92 -5.96 -3.98
N LEU A 147 23.04 -6.04 -4.98
CA LEU A 147 23.15 -7.01 -6.07
C LEU A 147 24.44 -6.82 -6.87
N VAL A 148 24.81 -5.58 -7.20
CA VAL A 148 26.06 -5.28 -7.89
C VAL A 148 27.27 -5.70 -7.05
N VAL A 149 27.27 -5.38 -5.75
CA VAL A 149 28.35 -5.78 -4.83
C VAL A 149 28.47 -7.30 -4.74
N LEU A 150 27.34 -8.01 -4.65
CA LEU A 150 27.32 -9.47 -4.62
C LEU A 150 27.88 -10.07 -5.90
N VAL A 151 27.47 -9.56 -7.07
CA VAL A 151 27.97 -10.02 -8.36
C VAL A 151 29.48 -9.79 -8.46
N VAL A 152 29.95 -8.57 -8.16
CA VAL A 152 31.39 -8.25 -8.16
C VAL A 152 32.16 -9.16 -7.20
N PHE A 153 31.63 -9.41 -6.00
CA PHE A 153 32.26 -10.28 -5.03
C PHE A 153 32.35 -11.73 -5.52
N ILE A 154 31.32 -12.24 -6.19
CA ILE A 154 31.31 -13.60 -6.75
C ILE A 154 32.39 -13.76 -7.85
N PHE A 155 32.57 -12.73 -8.69
CA PHE A 155 33.57 -12.74 -9.75
C PHE A 155 35.00 -12.55 -9.24
N LEU A 156 35.23 -11.56 -8.37
CA LEU A 156 36.57 -11.22 -7.90
C LEU A 156 37.03 -12.05 -6.70
N GLN A 157 36.10 -12.62 -5.92
CA GLN A 157 36.35 -13.50 -4.76
C GLN A 157 37.27 -12.87 -3.69
N ASN A 158 37.41 -11.55 -3.74
CA ASN A 158 38.30 -10.76 -2.92
C ASN A 158 37.52 -9.54 -2.38
N TRP A 159 37.34 -9.51 -1.05
CA TRP A 159 36.58 -8.44 -0.41
C TRP A 159 37.22 -7.06 -0.61
N ARG A 160 38.56 -6.99 -0.69
CA ARG A 160 39.27 -5.71 -0.90
C ARG A 160 39.07 -5.19 -2.31
N ALA A 161 39.08 -6.09 -3.29
CA ALA A 161 38.79 -5.74 -4.68
C ALA A 161 37.33 -5.28 -4.83
N THR A 162 36.40 -5.94 -4.12
CA THR A 162 34.97 -5.59 -4.10
C THR A 162 34.70 -4.25 -3.41
N LEU A 163 35.53 -3.83 -2.45
CA LEU A 163 35.38 -2.53 -1.79
C LEU A 163 35.62 -1.35 -2.74
N ILE A 164 36.41 -1.55 -3.81
CA ILE A 164 36.78 -0.45 -4.70
C ILE A 164 35.56 0.09 -5.48
N PRO A 165 34.72 -0.76 -6.14
CA PRO A 165 33.48 -0.29 -6.76
C PRO A 165 32.48 0.25 -5.74
N VAL A 166 32.40 -0.34 -4.55
CA VAL A 166 31.55 0.15 -3.44
C VAL A 166 31.86 1.61 -3.08
N LEU A 167 33.13 2.00 -3.14
CA LEU A 167 33.56 3.38 -2.89
C LEU A 167 33.43 4.29 -4.13
N ALA A 168 33.57 3.73 -5.34
CA ALA A 168 33.46 4.48 -6.59
C ALA A 168 32.02 4.89 -6.92
N ILE A 169 31.02 4.04 -6.61
CA ILE A 169 29.61 4.30 -6.91
C ILE A 169 29.10 5.59 -6.24
N PRO A 170 29.22 5.78 -4.91
CA PRO A 170 28.72 6.98 -4.26
C PRO A 170 29.38 8.26 -4.78
N VAL A 171 30.69 8.22 -5.05
CA VAL A 171 31.44 9.36 -5.59
C VAL A 171 30.89 9.74 -6.97
N SER A 172 30.65 8.75 -7.82
CA SER A 172 30.14 8.98 -9.18
C SER A 172 28.71 9.52 -9.17
N LEU A 173 27.86 9.00 -8.29
CA LEU A 173 26.47 9.46 -8.15
C LEU A 173 26.39 10.88 -7.56
N VAL A 174 27.16 11.17 -6.51
CA VAL A 174 27.25 12.53 -5.95
C VAL A 174 27.77 13.52 -7.00
N GLY A 175 28.78 13.12 -7.78
CA GLY A 175 29.25 13.91 -8.92
C GLY A 175 28.18 14.09 -9.99
N THR A 176 27.35 13.06 -10.24
CA THR A 176 26.21 13.14 -11.17
C THR A 176 25.19 14.18 -10.70
N PHE A 177 24.81 14.16 -9.42
CA PHE A 177 23.92 15.17 -8.84
C PHE A 177 24.49 16.59 -8.97
N ALA A 178 25.79 16.76 -8.71
CA ALA A 178 26.46 18.05 -8.88
C ALA A 178 26.41 18.52 -10.35
N GLY A 179 26.69 17.62 -11.29
CA GLY A 179 26.62 17.93 -12.73
C GLY A 179 25.21 18.26 -13.20
N MET A 180 24.20 17.50 -12.76
CA MET A 180 22.79 17.78 -13.05
C MET A 180 22.37 19.15 -12.48
N TYR A 181 22.77 19.45 -11.24
CA TYR A 181 22.48 20.73 -10.60
C TYR A 181 23.10 21.91 -11.37
N MET A 182 24.35 21.77 -11.83
CA MET A 182 25.01 22.78 -12.67
C MET A 182 24.30 23.02 -14.00
N LEU A 183 23.65 21.99 -14.55
CA LEU A 183 22.86 22.06 -15.77
C LEU A 183 21.40 22.51 -15.55
N GLY A 184 21.00 22.78 -14.29
CA GLY A 184 19.66 23.24 -13.94
C GLY A 184 18.59 22.15 -13.92
N PHE A 185 18.98 20.87 -13.81
CA PHE A 185 18.03 19.76 -13.72
C PHE A 185 17.58 19.55 -12.28
N SER A 186 16.31 19.17 -12.11
CA SER A 186 15.72 18.81 -10.82
C SER A 186 15.78 17.31 -10.57
N ILE A 187 15.70 16.91 -9.30
CA ILE A 187 15.50 15.50 -8.93
C ILE A 187 14.01 15.18 -9.08
N ASN A 188 13.71 14.21 -9.92
CA ASN A 188 12.38 13.68 -10.19
C ASN A 188 12.47 12.21 -10.61
N LEU A 189 11.32 11.56 -10.83
CA LEU A 189 11.26 10.13 -11.17
C LEU A 189 12.09 9.73 -12.39
N LEU A 190 12.12 10.53 -13.45
CA LEU A 190 12.88 10.21 -14.66
C LEU A 190 14.39 10.28 -14.41
N THR A 191 14.85 11.31 -13.70
CA THR A 191 16.26 11.42 -13.31
C THR A 191 16.67 10.32 -12.32
N LEU A 192 15.77 9.94 -11.41
CA LEU A 192 15.97 8.86 -10.45
C LEU A 192 16.11 7.50 -11.15
N PHE A 193 15.24 7.18 -12.10
CA PHE A 193 15.39 5.98 -12.93
C PHE A 193 16.67 5.99 -13.77
N GLY A 194 17.02 7.14 -14.34
CA GLY A 194 18.29 7.33 -15.03
C GLY A 194 19.49 6.99 -14.13
N MET A 195 19.45 7.39 -12.86
CA MET A 195 20.51 7.07 -11.90
C MET A 195 20.53 5.60 -11.49
N VAL A 196 19.39 4.96 -11.25
CA VAL A 196 19.34 3.52 -10.92
C VAL A 196 19.98 2.70 -12.04
N LEU A 197 19.66 3.01 -13.30
CA LEU A 197 20.29 2.37 -14.45
C LEU A 197 21.77 2.72 -14.58
N ALA A 198 22.15 3.96 -14.25
CA ALA A 198 23.54 4.38 -14.25
C ALA A 198 24.40 3.60 -13.25
N ILE A 199 23.85 3.06 -12.15
CA ILE A 199 24.64 2.24 -11.20
C ILE A 199 25.34 1.09 -11.92
N GLY A 200 24.65 0.36 -12.80
CA GLY A 200 25.26 -0.73 -13.56
C GLY A 200 26.38 -0.21 -14.47
N ILE A 201 26.10 0.87 -15.20
CA ILE A 201 27.04 1.45 -16.17
C ILE A 201 28.29 2.03 -15.47
N VAL A 202 28.11 2.70 -14.34
CA VAL A 202 29.19 3.32 -13.56
C VAL A 202 30.14 2.26 -13.01
N VAL A 203 29.60 1.10 -12.64
CA VAL A 203 30.38 0.05 -12.02
C VAL A 203 31.19 -0.74 -13.03
N ASP A 204 30.71 -0.86 -14.27
CA ASP A 204 31.44 -1.52 -15.35
C ASP A 204 32.84 -0.93 -15.55
N ASP A 205 33.00 0.40 -15.58
CA ASP A 205 34.30 1.04 -15.76
C ASP A 205 35.28 0.69 -14.62
N ALA A 206 34.79 0.72 -13.38
CA ALA A 206 35.59 0.38 -12.21
C ALA A 206 35.96 -1.11 -12.17
N ILE A 207 35.02 -1.99 -12.54
CA ILE A 207 35.27 -3.44 -12.62
C ILE A 207 36.36 -3.74 -13.65
N VAL A 208 36.28 -3.16 -14.85
CA VAL A 208 37.27 -3.39 -15.91
C VAL A 208 38.68 -3.04 -15.44
N VAL A 209 38.85 -1.92 -14.72
CA VAL A 209 40.15 -1.55 -14.13
C VAL A 209 40.61 -2.62 -13.16
N ILE A 210 39.77 -3.00 -12.17
CA ILE A 210 40.16 -3.92 -11.10
C ILE A 210 40.45 -5.32 -11.62
N GLU A 211 39.62 -5.83 -12.53
CA GLU A 211 39.80 -7.13 -13.18
C GLU A 211 41.14 -7.17 -13.92
N ASN A 212 41.49 -6.09 -14.64
CA ASN A 212 42.75 -5.99 -15.34
C ASN A 212 43.95 -5.94 -14.38
N VAL A 213 43.82 -5.21 -13.26
CA VAL A 213 44.86 -5.16 -12.22
C VAL A 213 45.07 -6.54 -11.59
N GLU A 214 44.00 -7.23 -11.19
CA GLU A 214 44.07 -8.59 -10.63
C GLU A 214 44.67 -9.58 -11.65
N ARG A 215 44.30 -9.49 -12.93
CA ARG A 215 44.91 -10.30 -14.00
C ARG A 215 46.41 -10.07 -14.14
N VAL A 216 46.85 -8.81 -14.16
CA VAL A 216 48.28 -8.45 -14.26
C VAL A 216 49.05 -8.90 -13.01
N MET A 217 48.49 -8.69 -11.82
CA MET A 217 49.07 -9.17 -10.56
C MET A 217 49.21 -10.70 -10.54
N ALA A 218 48.20 -11.42 -11.02
CA ALA A 218 48.19 -12.88 -11.08
C ALA A 218 49.19 -13.43 -12.11
N THR A 219 49.26 -12.81 -13.29
CA THR A 219 50.05 -13.29 -14.43
C THR A 219 51.53 -12.94 -14.27
N ASP A 220 51.82 -11.67 -13.98
CA ASP A 220 53.19 -11.14 -13.96
C ASP A 220 53.84 -11.22 -12.58
N LYS A 221 53.04 -11.49 -11.53
CA LYS A 221 53.49 -11.63 -10.13
C LYS A 221 54.24 -10.40 -9.59
N ILE A 222 53.80 -9.21 -10.02
CA ILE A 222 54.33 -7.91 -9.59
C ILE A 222 53.48 -7.27 -8.48
N GLY A 223 54.02 -6.24 -7.83
CA GLY A 223 53.32 -5.53 -6.75
C GLY A 223 52.07 -4.77 -7.23
N PRO A 224 51.11 -4.46 -6.35
CA PRO A 224 49.83 -3.84 -6.71
C PRO A 224 50.00 -2.50 -7.42
N ARG A 225 50.98 -1.69 -7.01
CA ARG A 225 51.28 -0.40 -7.65
C ARG A 225 51.78 -0.56 -9.09
N GLU A 226 52.72 -1.48 -9.32
CA GLU A 226 53.29 -1.71 -10.66
C GLU A 226 52.25 -2.36 -11.58
N ALA A 227 51.48 -3.32 -11.06
CA ALA A 227 50.37 -3.93 -11.79
C ALA A 227 49.30 -2.90 -12.17
N THR A 228 48.99 -1.96 -11.28
CA THR A 228 48.02 -0.89 -11.57
C THR A 228 48.49 -0.01 -12.73
N ILE A 229 49.76 0.42 -12.73
CA ILE A 229 50.29 1.26 -13.80
C ILE A 229 50.21 0.52 -15.14
N LYS A 230 50.68 -0.73 -15.18
CA LYS A 230 50.64 -1.55 -16.39
C LYS A 230 49.20 -1.82 -16.85
N ALA A 231 48.29 -2.11 -15.93
CA ALA A 231 46.89 -2.33 -16.27
C ALA A 231 46.24 -1.08 -16.88
N MET A 232 46.53 0.11 -16.33
CA MET A 232 46.01 1.36 -16.88
C MET A 232 46.51 1.64 -18.30
N GLU A 233 47.74 1.24 -18.65
CA GLU A 233 48.23 1.34 -20.04
C GLU A 233 47.41 0.49 -21.01
N GLU A 234 46.82 -0.62 -20.54
CA GLU A 234 45.98 -1.51 -21.34
C GLU A 234 44.51 -1.04 -21.43
N VAL A 235 43.93 -0.53 -20.33
CA VAL A 235 42.48 -0.25 -20.25
C VAL A 235 42.07 1.21 -20.44
N THR A 236 43.01 2.17 -20.38
CA THR A 236 42.67 3.61 -20.52
C THR A 236 41.95 3.92 -21.84
N GLY A 237 42.46 3.38 -22.96
CA GLY A 237 41.85 3.56 -24.28
C GLY A 237 40.40 3.03 -24.36
N PRO A 238 40.16 1.76 -24.00
CA PRO A 238 38.82 1.19 -23.91
C PRO A 238 37.85 1.98 -23.02
N ILE A 239 38.27 2.43 -21.83
CA ILE A 239 37.40 3.19 -20.91
C ILE A 239 36.99 4.53 -21.53
N ILE A 240 37.93 5.27 -22.12
CA ILE A 240 37.62 6.53 -22.81
C ILE A 240 36.66 6.26 -23.99
N ALA A 241 36.85 5.16 -24.73
CA ALA A 241 35.95 4.81 -25.83
C ALA A 241 34.53 4.50 -25.35
N ILE A 242 34.37 3.78 -24.23
CA ILE A 242 33.06 3.48 -23.62
C ILE A 242 32.34 4.79 -23.27
N VAL A 243 33.02 5.69 -22.56
CA VAL A 243 32.46 7.00 -22.17
C VAL A 243 32.02 7.81 -23.39
N LEU A 244 32.86 7.88 -24.43
CA LEU A 244 32.56 8.65 -25.64
C LEU A 244 31.40 8.04 -26.44
N VAL A 245 31.32 6.71 -26.55
CA VAL A 245 30.22 6.03 -27.25
C VAL A 245 28.90 6.25 -26.53
N LEU A 246 28.87 6.15 -25.20
CA LEU A 246 27.67 6.42 -24.41
C LEU A 246 27.25 7.90 -24.53
N CYS A 247 28.20 8.83 -24.50
CA CYS A 247 27.91 10.23 -24.79
C CYS A 247 27.34 10.42 -26.20
N ALA A 248 27.90 9.75 -27.21
CA ALA A 248 27.44 9.85 -28.59
C ALA A 248 26.00 9.32 -28.79
N VAL A 249 25.54 8.38 -27.95
CA VAL A 249 24.17 7.88 -27.96
C VAL A 249 23.22 8.82 -27.22
N PHE A 250 23.58 9.28 -26.01
CA PHE A 250 22.65 10.01 -25.14
C PHE A 250 22.66 11.53 -25.33
N VAL A 251 23.81 12.15 -25.62
CA VAL A 251 23.88 13.61 -25.79
C VAL A 251 22.97 14.12 -26.92
N PRO A 252 22.88 13.47 -28.11
CA PRO A 252 21.97 13.90 -29.16
C PRO A 252 20.49 13.88 -28.76
N VAL A 253 20.09 12.93 -27.90
CA VAL A 253 18.71 12.79 -27.41
C VAL A 253 18.29 14.02 -26.58
N GLY A 254 19.24 14.67 -25.90
CA GLY A 254 18.99 15.90 -25.14
C GLY A 254 18.57 17.11 -25.99
N PHE A 255 18.74 17.05 -27.32
CA PHE A 255 18.34 18.12 -28.24
C PHE A 255 16.94 17.90 -28.85
N LEU A 256 16.25 16.81 -28.49
CA LEU A 256 14.88 16.56 -28.94
C LEU A 256 13.91 17.56 -28.31
N GLY A 257 13.04 18.14 -29.14
CA GLY A 257 11.98 19.05 -28.70
C GLY A 257 10.66 18.36 -28.37
N GLY A 258 9.71 19.14 -27.83
CA GLY A 258 8.38 18.67 -27.47
C GLY A 258 8.31 17.93 -26.14
N LEU A 259 7.12 17.45 -25.78
CA LEU A 259 6.87 16.79 -24.49
C LEU A 259 7.74 15.54 -24.31
N ALA A 260 7.78 14.66 -25.30
CA ALA A 260 8.61 13.45 -25.25
C ALA A 260 10.11 13.80 -25.22
N GLY A 261 10.53 14.84 -25.94
CA GLY A 261 11.91 15.32 -25.92
C GLY A 261 12.34 15.77 -24.53
N GLU A 262 11.50 16.50 -23.80
CA GLU A 262 11.82 16.92 -22.43
C GLU A 262 11.93 15.73 -21.46
N MET A 263 11.07 14.72 -21.62
CA MET A 263 11.16 13.48 -20.84
C MET A 263 12.47 12.72 -21.12
N TYR A 264 12.83 12.55 -22.39
CA TYR A 264 14.06 11.86 -22.77
C TYR A 264 15.32 12.64 -22.40
N LYS A 265 15.27 13.97 -22.46
CA LYS A 265 16.39 14.83 -22.07
C LYS A 265 16.78 14.63 -20.61
N GLN A 266 15.80 14.52 -19.70
CA GLN A 266 16.09 14.26 -18.29
C GLN A 266 16.85 12.94 -18.10
N PHE A 267 16.36 11.88 -18.75
CA PHE A 267 16.99 10.56 -18.67
C PHE A 267 18.38 10.54 -19.31
N ALA A 268 18.51 11.10 -20.52
CA ALA A 268 19.74 11.07 -21.31
C ALA A 268 20.86 11.90 -20.68
N ILE A 269 20.56 13.10 -20.17
CA ILE A 269 21.55 13.95 -19.51
C ILE A 269 22.01 13.33 -18.20
N THR A 270 21.12 12.74 -17.40
CA THR A 270 21.50 12.02 -16.18
C THR A 270 22.51 10.92 -16.49
N ILE A 271 22.25 10.07 -17.49
CA ILE A 271 23.16 8.99 -17.86
C ILE A 271 24.48 9.55 -18.42
N ALA A 272 24.42 10.50 -19.35
CA ALA A 272 25.62 11.07 -19.96
C ALA A 272 26.56 11.69 -18.92
N VAL A 273 26.02 12.50 -18.00
CA VAL A 273 26.80 13.09 -16.90
C VAL A 273 27.34 11.99 -16.00
N SER A 274 26.53 10.99 -15.64
CA SER A 274 26.96 9.91 -14.76
C SER A 274 28.11 9.10 -15.33
N VAL A 275 28.06 8.78 -16.62
CA VAL A 275 29.10 8.04 -17.34
C VAL A 275 30.38 8.87 -17.45
N VAL A 276 30.29 10.18 -17.71
CA VAL A 276 31.47 11.04 -17.74
C VAL A 276 32.16 11.08 -16.38
N ILE A 277 31.38 11.25 -15.29
CA ILE A 277 31.93 11.21 -13.94
C ILE A 277 32.50 9.83 -13.62
N SER A 278 31.80 8.75 -13.98
CA SER A 278 32.29 7.37 -13.84
C SER A 278 33.65 7.18 -14.50
N GLY A 279 33.79 7.59 -15.76
CA GLY A 279 35.05 7.51 -16.49
C GLY A 279 36.18 8.26 -15.80
N ILE A 280 35.90 9.46 -15.28
CA ILE A 280 36.88 10.22 -14.49
C ILE A 280 37.28 9.43 -13.24
N VAL A 281 36.31 8.89 -12.50
CA VAL A 281 36.54 8.09 -11.28
C VAL A 281 37.33 6.82 -11.61
N ALA A 282 37.00 6.12 -12.69
CA ALA A 282 37.67 4.92 -13.16
C ALA A 282 39.11 5.17 -13.60
N LEU A 283 39.40 6.33 -14.20
CA LEU A 283 40.76 6.70 -14.61
C LEU A 283 41.61 7.29 -13.48
N THR A 284 41.00 7.68 -12.35
CA THR A 284 41.71 8.37 -11.26
C THR A 284 41.62 7.65 -9.92
N LEU A 285 40.42 7.60 -9.33
CA LEU A 285 40.19 7.05 -8.00
C LEU A 285 40.33 5.52 -7.98
N SER A 286 39.77 4.82 -8.97
CA SER A 286 39.84 3.35 -9.03
C SER A 286 41.28 2.80 -9.06
N PRO A 287 42.20 3.27 -9.93
CA PRO A 287 43.59 2.82 -9.90
C PRO A 287 44.31 3.24 -8.62
N ALA A 288 44.05 4.44 -8.08
CA ALA A 288 44.63 4.87 -6.81
C ALA A 288 44.23 3.92 -5.66
N LEU A 289 42.96 3.51 -5.60
CA LEU A 289 42.45 2.55 -4.62
C LEU A 289 43.02 1.14 -4.87
N CYS A 290 43.16 0.71 -6.12
CA CYS A 290 43.81 -0.57 -6.45
C CYS A 290 45.24 -0.64 -5.89
N ALA A 291 46.04 0.40 -6.13
CA ALA A 291 47.43 0.45 -5.66
C ALA A 291 47.56 0.46 -4.12
N LEU A 292 46.56 1.00 -3.41
CA LEU A 292 46.56 1.14 -1.95
C LEU A 292 45.94 -0.05 -1.21
N LEU A 293 44.87 -0.64 -1.74
CA LEU A 293 44.05 -1.63 -1.05
C LEU A 293 44.36 -3.08 -1.47
N LEU A 294 44.77 -3.31 -2.72
CA LEU A 294 45.07 -4.66 -3.18
C LEU A 294 46.38 -5.16 -2.56
N LYS A 295 46.43 -6.46 -2.25
CA LYS A 295 47.63 -7.11 -1.73
C LYS A 295 48.02 -8.30 -2.59
N PRO A 296 49.32 -8.54 -2.81
CA PRO A 296 49.79 -9.79 -3.41
C PRO A 296 49.40 -10.98 -2.55
N GLY A 297 48.83 -12.02 -3.16
CA GLY A 297 48.57 -13.29 -2.49
C GLY A 297 47.36 -14.04 -3.04
N HIS A 298 47.61 -15.08 -3.83
CA HIS A 298 46.60 -16.07 -4.18
C HIS A 298 46.33 -16.97 -2.96
N HIS A 299 45.26 -16.69 -2.22
CA HIS A 299 44.70 -17.68 -1.32
C HIS A 299 43.79 -18.59 -2.15
N GLU A 300 43.82 -19.91 -1.92
CA GLU A 300 42.85 -20.77 -2.58
C GLU A 300 41.43 -20.31 -2.21
N PRO A 301 40.57 -20.01 -3.20
CA PRO A 301 39.20 -19.59 -2.92
C PRO A 301 38.42 -20.73 -2.27
N ALA A 302 37.42 -20.36 -1.47
CA ALA A 302 36.59 -21.33 -0.75
C ALA A 302 35.92 -22.35 -1.69
N ALA A 303 35.54 -23.52 -1.17
CA ALA A 303 34.93 -24.60 -1.94
C ALA A 303 33.80 -24.19 -2.92
N PRO A 304 32.81 -23.34 -2.56
CA PRO A 304 31.77 -22.91 -3.50
C PRO A 304 32.31 -22.08 -4.66
N PHE A 305 33.29 -21.21 -4.40
CA PHE A 305 33.93 -20.38 -5.41
C PHE A 305 34.76 -21.20 -6.41
N ARG A 306 35.40 -22.29 -5.97
CA ARG A 306 36.08 -23.22 -6.88
C ARG A 306 35.12 -23.93 -7.84
N ALA A 307 33.91 -24.26 -7.37
CA ALA A 307 32.88 -24.84 -8.22
C ALA A 307 32.38 -23.83 -9.26
N PHE A 308 32.14 -22.58 -8.84
CA PHE A 308 31.81 -21.47 -9.73
C PHE A 308 32.87 -21.27 -10.81
N ASN A 309 34.15 -21.16 -10.43
CA ASN A 309 35.27 -20.97 -11.37
C ASN A 309 35.34 -22.11 -12.39
N ARG A 310 35.19 -23.36 -11.96
CA ARG A 310 35.22 -24.51 -12.89
C ARG A 310 34.08 -24.47 -13.92
N VAL A 311 32.89 -24.06 -13.50
CA VAL A 311 31.75 -23.90 -14.40
C VAL A 311 31.99 -22.73 -15.34
N PHE A 312 32.46 -21.59 -14.81
CA PHE A 312 32.79 -20.41 -15.59
C PHE A 312 33.86 -20.70 -16.65
N ASP A 313 34.94 -21.38 -16.29
CA ASP A 313 35.99 -21.80 -17.23
C ASP A 313 35.44 -22.73 -18.32
N LYS A 314 34.53 -23.65 -17.97
CA LYS A 314 33.87 -24.52 -18.95
C LYS A 314 33.01 -23.71 -19.92
N LEU A 315 32.29 -22.70 -19.42
CA LEU A 315 31.50 -21.77 -20.25
C LEU A 315 32.40 -20.93 -21.15
N THR A 316 33.50 -20.38 -20.64
CA THR A 316 34.49 -19.61 -21.41
C THR A 316 35.12 -20.45 -22.52
N ASN A 317 35.47 -21.71 -22.24
CA ASN A 317 35.96 -22.64 -23.25
C ASN A 317 34.90 -22.98 -24.31
N GLY A 318 33.64 -23.12 -23.91
CA GLY A 318 32.52 -23.30 -24.83
C GLY A 318 32.30 -22.07 -25.73
N TYR A 319 32.31 -20.88 -25.13
CA TYR A 319 32.21 -19.60 -25.84
C TYR A 319 33.33 -19.44 -26.86
N THR A 320 34.59 -19.64 -26.48
CA THR A 320 35.75 -19.52 -27.39
C THR A 320 35.70 -20.55 -28.52
N ALA A 321 35.21 -21.77 -28.27
CA ALA A 321 34.96 -22.75 -29.32
C ALA A 321 33.87 -22.28 -30.30
N GLY A 322 32.79 -21.68 -29.79
CA GLY A 322 31.72 -21.05 -30.59
C GLY A 322 32.24 -19.91 -31.45
N VAL A 323 33.03 -18.98 -30.88
CA VAL A 323 33.67 -17.89 -31.64
C VAL A 323 34.55 -18.45 -32.75
N ARG A 324 35.38 -19.46 -32.46
CA ARG A 324 36.22 -20.13 -33.46
C ARG A 324 35.39 -20.79 -34.58
N PHE A 325 34.25 -21.38 -34.24
CA PHE A 325 33.32 -21.95 -35.21
C PHE A 325 32.78 -20.87 -36.16
N PHE A 326 32.29 -19.74 -35.63
CA PHE A 326 31.75 -18.66 -36.43
C PHE A 326 32.81 -17.92 -37.26
N LEU A 327 34.03 -17.75 -36.75
CA LEU A 327 35.14 -17.20 -37.53
C LEU A 327 35.49 -18.07 -38.74
N LYS A 328 35.45 -19.39 -38.59
CA LYS A 328 35.69 -20.34 -39.70
C LYS A 328 34.49 -20.48 -40.64
N ARG A 329 33.28 -20.13 -40.19
CA ARG A 329 32.01 -20.25 -40.92
C ARG A 329 31.25 -18.93 -40.88
N SER A 330 31.90 -17.86 -41.31
CA SER A 330 31.38 -16.49 -41.22
C SER A 330 30.02 -16.31 -41.90
N ALA A 331 29.76 -17.04 -43.00
CA ALA A 331 28.47 -17.04 -43.67
C ALA A 331 27.30 -17.50 -42.77
N VAL A 332 27.53 -18.48 -41.89
CA VAL A 332 26.51 -18.94 -40.92
C VAL A 332 26.24 -17.85 -39.89
N GLY A 333 27.30 -17.19 -39.39
CA GLY A 333 27.17 -16.07 -38.47
C GLY A 333 26.41 -14.88 -39.07
N LEU A 334 26.74 -14.52 -40.32
CA LEU A 334 26.04 -13.45 -41.06
C LEU A 334 24.57 -13.80 -41.33
N LEU A 335 24.26 -15.07 -41.65
CA LEU A 335 22.89 -15.51 -41.84
C LEU A 335 22.09 -15.40 -40.54
N LEU A 336 22.63 -15.89 -39.42
CA LEU A 336 21.97 -15.78 -38.11
C LEU A 336 21.79 -14.34 -37.69
N PHE A 337 22.78 -13.47 -37.93
CA PHE A 337 22.67 -12.04 -37.68
C PHE A 337 21.57 -11.39 -38.53
N GLY A 338 21.53 -11.71 -39.83
CA GLY A 338 20.45 -11.25 -40.72
C GLY A 338 19.06 -11.74 -40.28
N ALA A 339 18.97 -13.00 -39.86
CA ALA A 339 17.73 -13.57 -39.31
C ALA A 339 17.31 -12.85 -38.01
N MET A 340 18.25 -12.54 -37.13
CA MET A 340 17.98 -11.77 -35.91
C MET A 340 17.47 -10.35 -36.22
N ILE A 341 18.07 -9.66 -37.19
CA ILE A 341 17.56 -8.36 -37.67
C ILE A 341 16.14 -8.49 -38.21
N ALA A 342 15.88 -9.53 -39.02
CA ALA A 342 14.54 -9.76 -39.57
C ALA A 342 13.50 -10.00 -38.47
N VAL A 343 13.85 -10.79 -37.44
CA VAL A 343 13.00 -11.01 -36.25
C VAL A 343 12.80 -9.71 -35.48
N MET A 344 13.85 -8.91 -35.29
CA MET A 344 13.77 -7.62 -34.61
C MET A 344 12.81 -6.67 -35.32
N VAL A 345 12.92 -6.54 -36.65
CA VAL A 345 12.00 -5.70 -37.46
C VAL A 345 10.56 -6.21 -37.37
N LEU A 346 10.36 -7.53 -37.39
CA LEU A 346 9.04 -8.14 -37.21
C LEU A 346 8.44 -7.84 -35.84
N LEU A 347 9.23 -7.95 -34.76
CA LEU A 347 8.76 -7.65 -33.40
C LEU A 347 8.53 -6.16 -33.20
N PHE A 348 9.42 -5.30 -33.71
CA PHE A 348 9.28 -3.85 -33.62
C PHE A 348 7.97 -3.35 -34.24
N ASN A 349 7.54 -3.96 -35.36
CA ASN A 349 6.27 -3.64 -36.02
C ASN A 349 5.03 -4.24 -35.32
N ARG A 350 5.21 -5.13 -34.33
CA ARG A 350 4.11 -5.78 -33.60
C ARG A 350 3.92 -5.26 -32.19
N VAL A 351 4.96 -4.70 -31.57
CA VAL A 351 4.85 -4.16 -30.20
C VAL A 351 4.04 -2.86 -30.26
N PRO A 352 2.92 -2.76 -29.52
CA PRO A 352 2.12 -1.53 -29.49
C PRO A 352 2.90 -0.39 -28.81
N SER A 353 2.78 0.81 -29.36
CA SER A 353 3.41 2.01 -28.81
C SER A 353 2.49 2.72 -27.81
N SER A 354 3.04 3.13 -26.67
CA SER A 354 2.41 4.04 -25.70
C SER A 354 3.40 5.13 -25.29
N LEU A 355 2.90 6.27 -24.81
CA LEU A 355 3.77 7.36 -24.35
C LEU A 355 4.38 7.05 -22.97
N VAL A 356 3.54 6.72 -21.99
CA VAL A 356 3.90 6.31 -20.62
C VAL A 356 2.85 5.27 -20.17
N PRO A 357 3.23 4.23 -19.41
CA PRO A 357 2.25 3.35 -18.76
C PRO A 357 1.34 4.13 -17.80
N ASN A 358 0.11 3.63 -17.60
CA ASN A 358 -0.75 4.16 -16.56
C ASN A 358 -0.26 3.64 -15.20
N GLU A 359 -0.03 4.56 -14.27
CA GLU A 359 0.39 4.25 -12.91
C GLU A 359 -0.79 4.31 -11.95
N ASP A 360 -0.77 3.48 -10.91
CA ASP A 360 -1.70 3.61 -9.80
C ASP A 360 -1.25 4.76 -8.87
N GLN A 361 -1.95 5.88 -8.97
CA GLN A 361 -1.68 7.06 -8.15
C GLN A 361 -2.52 7.10 -6.85
N GLY A 362 -3.30 6.05 -6.57
CA GLY A 362 -4.14 5.95 -5.38
C GLY A 362 -5.44 6.75 -5.43
N TYR A 363 -5.87 7.19 -6.62
CA TYR A 363 -7.16 7.88 -6.80
C TYR A 363 -7.76 7.61 -8.19
N VAL A 364 -9.08 7.75 -8.27
CA VAL A 364 -9.83 7.73 -9.54
C VAL A 364 -10.71 8.97 -9.60
N ILE A 365 -10.76 9.63 -10.76
CA ILE A 365 -11.65 10.77 -11.00
C ILE A 365 -12.81 10.30 -11.85
N ASN A 366 -14.00 10.32 -11.27
CA ASN A 366 -15.24 9.99 -11.98
C ASN A 366 -15.92 11.27 -12.45
N ALA A 367 -16.20 11.35 -13.75
CA ALA A 367 -16.94 12.45 -14.35
C ALA A 367 -18.36 11.99 -14.70
N TYR A 368 -19.37 12.62 -14.10
CA TYR A 368 -20.77 12.33 -14.37
C TYR A 368 -21.33 13.35 -15.37
N PHE A 369 -21.91 12.86 -16.47
CA PHE A 369 -22.56 13.71 -17.46
C PHE A 369 -24.05 13.36 -17.52
N LEU A 370 -24.90 14.34 -17.24
CA LEU A 370 -26.34 14.24 -17.44
C LEU A 370 -26.75 14.95 -18.74
N PRO A 371 -27.90 14.62 -19.34
CA PRO A 371 -28.43 15.35 -20.49
C PRO A 371 -28.56 16.86 -20.19
N PRO A 372 -28.45 17.72 -21.22
CA PRO A 372 -28.69 19.14 -21.08
C PRO A 372 -30.00 19.46 -20.35
N ALA A 373 -30.03 20.54 -19.58
CA ALA A 373 -31.14 20.97 -18.72
C ALA A 373 -31.49 20.07 -17.52
N ALA A 374 -30.64 19.09 -17.16
CA ALA A 374 -30.76 18.42 -15.86
C ALA A 374 -30.53 19.41 -14.71
N SER A 375 -31.42 19.37 -13.70
CA SER A 375 -31.30 20.24 -12.52
C SER A 375 -30.17 19.79 -11.60
N LEU A 376 -29.63 20.73 -10.80
CA LEU A 376 -28.58 20.43 -9.81
C LEU A 376 -28.99 19.30 -8.86
N THR A 377 -30.24 19.28 -8.39
CA THR A 377 -30.78 18.21 -7.54
C THR A 377 -30.77 16.84 -8.21
N ARG A 378 -30.96 16.77 -9.53
CA ARG A 378 -30.85 15.49 -10.27
C ARG A 378 -29.39 15.05 -10.35
N THR A 379 -28.48 15.98 -10.63
CA THR A 379 -27.04 15.72 -10.64
C THR A 379 -26.55 15.25 -9.27
N GLU A 380 -26.98 15.90 -8.19
CA GLU A 380 -26.65 15.53 -6.81
C GLU A 380 -27.10 14.10 -6.48
N LYS A 381 -28.36 13.74 -6.81
CA LYS A 381 -28.86 12.38 -6.59
C LYS A 381 -28.02 11.32 -7.33
N LEU A 382 -27.61 11.61 -8.56
CA LEU A 382 -26.74 10.70 -9.32
C LEU A 382 -25.34 10.63 -8.70
N THR A 383 -24.74 11.76 -8.35
CA THR A 383 -23.40 11.81 -7.74
C THR A 383 -23.40 11.11 -6.38
N ALA A 384 -24.45 11.27 -5.57
CA ALA A 384 -24.61 10.56 -4.31
C ALA A 384 -24.73 9.04 -4.56
N ALA A 385 -25.61 8.61 -5.48
CA ALA A 385 -25.76 7.19 -5.83
C ALA A 385 -24.47 6.57 -6.41
N GLY A 386 -23.74 7.33 -7.24
CA GLY A 386 -22.44 6.93 -7.80
C GLY A 386 -21.36 6.86 -6.72
N MET A 387 -21.38 7.79 -5.75
CA MET A 387 -20.51 7.72 -4.57
C MET A 387 -20.83 6.48 -3.75
N PHE A 388 -22.11 6.16 -3.48
CA PHE A 388 -22.51 4.91 -2.81
C PHE A 388 -22.13 3.64 -3.58
N ALA A 389 -22.13 3.66 -4.91
CA ALA A 389 -21.65 2.55 -5.73
C ALA A 389 -20.11 2.38 -5.66
N CYS A 390 -19.36 3.47 -5.40
CA CYS A 390 -17.93 3.42 -5.08
C CYS A 390 -17.63 3.20 -3.58
N HIS A 391 -18.59 3.50 -2.67
CA HIS A 391 -18.51 3.45 -1.20
C HIS A 391 -19.33 2.31 -0.57
N ALA A 392 -19.80 1.34 -1.35
CA ALA A 392 -20.07 0.03 -0.78
C ALA A 392 -18.68 -0.48 -0.33
N GLN A 393 -18.17 -0.23 0.88
CA GLN A 393 -18.79 -0.54 2.16
C GLN A 393 -18.08 0.16 3.36
N ALA A 394 -18.47 1.38 3.79
CA ALA A 394 -17.87 1.96 5.01
C ALA A 394 -18.85 2.80 5.87
N ALA A 395 -19.18 2.28 7.04
CA ALA A 395 -20.00 2.76 8.13
C ALA A 395 -19.21 2.62 9.46
N ASP A 396 -19.61 3.38 10.47
CA ASP A 396 -19.15 3.18 11.85
C ASP A 396 -20.11 2.22 12.56
N VAL A 397 -19.60 1.09 13.06
CA VAL A 397 -20.41 0.05 13.71
C VAL A 397 -19.92 -0.19 15.13
N THR A 398 -20.83 -0.11 16.11
CA THR A 398 -20.52 -0.44 17.51
C THR A 398 -21.15 -1.77 17.88
N VAL A 399 -20.34 -2.71 18.39
CA VAL A 399 -20.79 -4.04 18.82
C VAL A 399 -20.57 -4.20 20.33
N LYS A 400 -21.61 -4.64 21.05
CA LYS A 400 -21.51 -4.95 22.47
C LYS A 400 -20.83 -6.30 22.69
N LEU A 401 -19.61 -6.30 23.26
CA LEU A 401 -18.88 -7.52 23.60
C LEU A 401 -19.43 -8.17 24.89
N GLY A 402 -20.00 -7.37 25.81
CA GLY A 402 -20.61 -7.82 27.07
C GLY A 402 -19.68 -7.65 28.28
N SER A 403 -19.95 -8.37 29.36
CA SER A 403 -19.26 -8.16 30.64
C SER A 403 -17.78 -8.52 30.59
N ALA A 404 -16.97 -7.93 31.46
CA ALA A 404 -15.54 -8.24 31.56
C ALA A 404 -15.28 -9.75 31.77
N GLU A 405 -16.10 -10.44 32.57
CA GLU A 405 -16.00 -11.90 32.78
C GLU A 405 -16.24 -12.68 31.48
N ARG A 406 -17.24 -12.26 30.70
CA ARG A 406 -17.56 -12.85 29.40
C ARG A 406 -16.41 -12.66 28.42
N VAL A 407 -15.96 -11.41 28.23
CA VAL A 407 -14.88 -11.08 27.29
C VAL A 407 -13.58 -11.78 27.68
N THR A 408 -13.27 -11.84 28.98
CA THR A 408 -12.10 -12.57 29.51
C THR A 408 -12.09 -14.03 29.06
N ARG A 409 -13.25 -14.69 29.10
CA ARG A 409 -13.39 -16.10 28.70
C ARG A 409 -13.34 -16.30 27.20
N LEU A 410 -14.06 -15.46 26.44
CA LEU A 410 -14.15 -15.61 24.99
C LEU A 410 -12.82 -15.26 24.31
N PHE A 411 -12.12 -14.22 24.77
CA PHE A 411 -10.85 -13.74 24.23
C PHE A 411 -9.61 -14.34 24.93
N ALA A 412 -9.79 -15.41 25.71
CA ALA A 412 -8.72 -16.16 26.37
C ALA A 412 -7.74 -15.31 27.21
N TYR A 413 -8.27 -14.31 27.94
CA TYR A 413 -7.47 -13.40 28.76
C TYR A 413 -7.34 -13.88 30.23
N PRO A 414 -6.20 -13.65 30.91
CA PRO A 414 -4.90 -13.30 30.34
C PRO A 414 -4.38 -14.49 29.51
N ASN A 415 -3.72 -14.20 28.39
CA ASN A 415 -3.22 -15.23 27.48
C ASN A 415 -2.32 -16.22 28.25
N ASN A 416 -2.68 -17.50 28.24
CA ASN A 416 -1.89 -18.54 28.90
C ASN A 416 -0.61 -18.83 28.09
N CYS A 417 0.54 -18.85 28.78
CA CYS A 417 1.88 -18.97 28.21
C CYS A 417 2.16 -20.27 27.41
N ASN A 418 1.21 -21.19 27.34
CA ASN A 418 1.36 -22.45 26.59
C ASN A 418 0.98 -22.35 25.11
N VAL A 419 0.27 -21.29 24.67
CA VAL A 419 -0.24 -21.18 23.28
C VAL A 419 0.05 -19.82 22.66
N ILE A 420 -0.11 -18.72 23.40
CA ILE A 420 0.11 -17.35 22.90
C ILE A 420 0.84 -16.56 24.00
N CYS A 421 2.17 -16.52 23.93
CA CYS A 421 2.94 -15.61 24.76
C CYS A 421 3.09 -14.23 24.10
N TYR A 422 3.50 -13.25 24.90
CA TYR A 422 4.08 -11.95 24.50
C TYR A 422 3.08 -10.80 24.26
N ARG A 423 2.64 -10.16 25.35
CA ARG A 423 2.59 -8.69 25.57
C ARG A 423 1.80 -8.39 26.86
N ASP A 424 2.20 -7.37 27.61
CA ASP A 424 1.50 -6.88 28.81
C ASP A 424 0.27 -6.05 28.40
N TRP A 425 -0.71 -6.72 27.80
CA TRP A 425 -1.92 -6.09 27.27
C TRP A 425 -3.06 -6.09 28.28
N THR A 426 -3.90 -5.05 28.25
CA THR A 426 -5.18 -5.07 28.95
C THR A 426 -6.20 -5.98 28.25
N LEU A 427 -7.32 -6.25 28.91
CA LEU A 427 -8.44 -7.01 28.32
C LEU A 427 -8.96 -6.34 27.03
N GLU A 428 -9.05 -5.01 27.04
CA GLU A 428 -9.45 -4.19 25.90
C GLU A 428 -8.46 -4.34 24.74
N GLN A 429 -7.16 -4.21 25.00
CA GLN A 429 -6.11 -4.35 23.98
C GLN A 429 -6.06 -5.78 23.41
N THR A 430 -6.32 -6.79 24.24
CA THR A 430 -6.41 -8.18 23.78
C THR A 430 -7.58 -8.35 22.82
N ALA A 431 -8.75 -7.80 23.16
CA ALA A 431 -9.92 -7.83 22.27
C ALA A 431 -9.71 -7.02 20.98
N GLU A 432 -9.12 -5.82 21.06
CA GLU A 432 -8.75 -4.99 19.90
C GLU A 432 -7.83 -5.75 18.95
N HIS A 433 -6.83 -6.47 19.47
CA HIS A 433 -5.89 -7.21 18.66
C HIS A 433 -6.58 -8.27 17.78
N TYR A 434 -7.36 -9.16 18.38
CA TYR A 434 -8.07 -10.19 17.62
C TYR A 434 -9.09 -9.58 16.65
N LEU A 435 -9.86 -8.58 17.07
CA LEU A 435 -10.82 -7.93 16.17
C LEU A 435 -10.13 -7.17 15.02
N GLY A 436 -8.92 -6.64 15.25
CA GLY A 436 -8.10 -6.01 14.22
C GLY A 436 -7.59 -7.02 13.19
N GLN A 437 -7.21 -8.22 13.61
CA GLN A 437 -6.85 -9.30 12.70
C GLN A 437 -8.04 -9.74 11.82
N SER A 438 -9.26 -9.76 12.38
CA SER A 438 -10.47 -10.03 11.59
C SER A 438 -10.65 -9.00 10.46
N LEU A 439 -10.50 -7.70 10.76
CA LEU A 439 -10.61 -6.64 9.75
C LEU A 439 -9.61 -6.79 8.60
N GLN A 440 -8.35 -7.06 8.94
CA GLN A 440 -7.30 -7.29 7.95
C GLN A 440 -7.60 -8.50 7.08
N ARG A 441 -8.09 -9.60 7.69
CA ARG A 441 -8.46 -10.82 6.96
C ARG A 441 -9.68 -10.65 6.06
N ASP A 442 -10.58 -9.74 6.41
CA ASP A 442 -11.69 -9.35 5.55
C ASP A 442 -11.28 -8.36 4.45
N GLY A 443 -10.00 -7.95 4.36
CA GLY A 443 -9.52 -7.01 3.35
C GLY A 443 -9.87 -5.55 3.64
N TYR A 444 -10.23 -5.23 4.88
CA TYR A 444 -10.55 -3.87 5.32
C TYR A 444 -9.31 -3.17 5.91
N ASP A 445 -8.27 -2.99 5.10
CA ASP A 445 -6.94 -2.49 5.55
C ASP A 445 -6.97 -1.08 6.17
N LYS A 446 -7.99 -0.29 5.84
CA LYS A 446 -8.20 1.07 6.36
C LYS A 446 -9.09 1.11 7.62
N ALA A 447 -9.81 0.02 7.89
CA ALA A 447 -10.69 -0.07 9.04
C ALA A 447 -9.91 -0.15 10.34
N LYS A 448 -10.52 0.38 11.41
CA LYS A 448 -9.95 0.34 12.76
C LYS A 448 -10.98 -0.16 13.74
N VAL A 449 -10.51 -0.85 14.77
CA VAL A 449 -11.30 -1.24 15.92
C VAL A 449 -10.72 -0.61 17.18
N THR A 450 -11.58 -0.05 18.03
CA THR A 450 -11.23 0.34 19.39
C THR A 450 -12.20 -0.30 20.37
N VAL A 451 -11.68 -0.88 21.45
CA VAL A 451 -12.48 -1.50 22.51
C VAL A 451 -12.42 -0.61 23.73
N HIS A 452 -13.59 -0.18 24.19
CA HIS A 452 -13.72 0.66 25.36
C HIS A 452 -14.70 0.03 26.35
N ARG A 453 -14.54 0.42 27.61
CA ARG A 453 -15.41 -0.02 28.70
C ARG A 453 -16.41 1.08 29.02
N GLU A 454 -17.68 0.71 29.06
CA GLU A 454 -18.76 1.58 29.52
C GLU A 454 -19.52 0.86 30.63
N GLN A 455 -19.45 1.40 31.85
CA GLN A 455 -19.97 0.77 33.08
C GLN A 455 -19.36 -0.63 33.35
N GLN A 456 -20.18 -1.69 33.24
CA GLN A 456 -19.77 -3.09 33.47
C GLN A 456 -19.51 -3.87 32.17
N ASP A 457 -19.77 -3.27 31.01
CA ASP A 457 -19.69 -3.92 29.70
C ASP A 457 -18.57 -3.32 28.83
N LEU A 458 -18.04 -4.13 27.90
CA LEU A 458 -17.10 -3.71 26.87
C LEU A 458 -17.80 -3.59 25.51
N TYR A 459 -17.37 -2.62 24.72
CA TYR A 459 -17.89 -2.31 23.39
C TYR A 459 -16.73 -2.18 22.40
N ALA A 460 -16.87 -2.81 21.22
CA ALA A 460 -15.96 -2.66 20.10
C ALA A 460 -16.56 -1.66 19.10
N LYS A 461 -15.87 -0.56 18.86
CA LYS A 461 -16.21 0.42 17.83
C LYS A 461 -15.35 0.18 16.60
N PHE A 462 -15.99 -0.19 15.50
CA PHE A 462 -15.38 -0.32 14.19
C PHE A 462 -15.61 0.96 13.40
N THR A 463 -14.58 1.45 12.72
CA THR A 463 -14.66 2.58 11.79
C THR A 463 -14.24 2.13 10.41
N GLU A 464 -14.88 2.69 9.38
CA GLU A 464 -14.60 2.39 7.98
C GLU A 464 -14.90 0.92 7.57
N VAL A 465 -15.98 0.33 8.12
CA VAL A 465 -16.44 -1.07 7.83
C VAL A 465 -17.84 -1.11 7.23
N PRO A 466 -18.25 -2.10 6.42
CA PRO A 466 -19.61 -2.19 5.87
C PRO A 466 -20.76 -1.98 6.88
N GLU A 467 -21.88 -1.43 6.40
CA GLU A 467 -23.15 -1.30 7.14
C GLU A 467 -23.77 -2.69 7.38
N GLY A 468 -23.19 -3.44 8.32
CA GLY A 468 -23.51 -4.85 8.54
C GLY A 468 -22.41 -5.67 9.19
N TYR A 469 -21.17 -5.18 9.18
CA TYR A 469 -19.99 -5.89 9.70
C TYR A 469 -20.13 -6.38 11.16
N GLY A 470 -20.92 -5.68 11.97
CA GLY A 470 -21.17 -6.09 13.36
C GLY A 470 -22.02 -7.35 13.50
N LYS A 471 -22.87 -7.68 12.53
CA LYS A 471 -23.80 -8.82 12.63
C LYS A 471 -23.07 -10.17 12.67
N PRO A 472 -22.11 -10.47 11.77
CA PRO A 472 -21.30 -11.69 11.89
C PRO A 472 -20.56 -11.80 13.22
N LEU A 473 -20.01 -10.68 13.74
CA LEU A 473 -19.33 -10.69 15.03
C LEU A 473 -20.30 -11.03 16.18
N GLU A 474 -21.48 -10.44 16.21
CA GLU A 474 -22.50 -10.75 17.22
C GLU A 474 -22.92 -12.23 17.16
N GLN A 475 -23.04 -12.78 15.96
CA GLN A 475 -23.35 -14.19 15.76
C GLN A 475 -22.23 -15.09 16.30
N LEU A 476 -20.97 -14.78 15.99
CA LEU A 476 -19.80 -15.51 16.49
C LEU A 476 -19.74 -15.47 18.02
N LEU A 477 -19.96 -14.30 18.63
CA LEU A 477 -19.96 -14.15 20.09
C LEU A 477 -21.10 -14.92 20.76
N LYS A 478 -22.29 -15.00 20.13
CA LYS A 478 -23.41 -15.83 20.60
C LYS A 478 -23.08 -17.32 20.48
N THR A 479 -22.46 -17.74 19.38
CA THR A 479 -22.03 -19.13 19.19
C THR A 479 -20.92 -19.51 20.17
N GLY A 480 -20.00 -18.59 20.50
CA GLY A 480 -18.98 -18.77 21.54
C GLY A 480 -19.54 -19.06 22.94
N GLU A 481 -20.74 -18.56 23.26
CA GLU A 481 -21.43 -18.93 24.52
C GLU A 481 -21.82 -20.42 24.55
N LEU A 482 -22.18 -21.01 23.40
CA LEU A 482 -22.47 -22.44 23.30
C LEU A 482 -21.21 -23.27 23.57
N ALA A 483 -20.06 -22.83 23.06
CA ALA A 483 -18.77 -23.43 23.36
C ALA A 483 -18.48 -23.36 24.86
N TYR A 484 -18.66 -22.19 25.48
CA TYR A 484 -18.44 -22.01 26.90
C TYR A 484 -19.37 -22.89 27.75
N ALA A 485 -20.65 -23.00 27.38
CA ALA A 485 -21.61 -23.89 28.05
C ALA A 485 -21.17 -25.36 27.97
N GLY A 486 -20.72 -25.83 26.80
CA GLY A 486 -20.18 -27.17 26.60
C GLY A 486 -18.95 -27.44 27.47
N ALA A 487 -18.01 -26.49 27.52
CA ALA A 487 -16.82 -26.59 28.35
C ALA A 487 -17.15 -26.63 29.85
N LYS A 488 -18.13 -25.84 30.29
CA LYS A 488 -18.61 -25.85 31.68
C LYS A 488 -19.22 -27.20 32.05
N LEU A 489 -19.98 -27.81 31.15
CA LEU A 489 -20.54 -29.17 31.36
C LEU A 489 -19.44 -30.23 31.38
N LEU A 490 -18.49 -30.17 30.45
CA LEU A 490 -17.36 -31.10 30.39
C LEU A 490 -16.50 -31.03 31.66
N ASN A 491 -16.27 -29.83 32.18
CA ASN A 491 -15.56 -29.60 33.43
C ASN A 491 -16.37 -30.09 34.64
N LYS A 492 -17.68 -29.83 34.67
CA LYS A 492 -18.59 -30.33 35.72
C LYS A 492 -18.60 -31.86 35.78
N ASP A 493 -18.52 -32.53 34.63
CA ASP A 493 -18.49 -34.00 34.52
C ASP A 493 -17.10 -34.58 34.82
N GLY A 494 -16.11 -33.76 35.19
CA GLY A 494 -14.75 -34.21 35.53
C GLY A 494 -13.93 -34.72 34.34
N LYS A 495 -14.36 -34.41 33.11
CA LYS A 495 -13.70 -34.86 31.88
C LYS A 495 -12.76 -33.82 31.27
N TRP A 496 -12.73 -32.60 31.82
CA TRP A 496 -11.79 -31.56 31.40
C TRP A 496 -10.38 -31.87 31.89
N GLN A 497 -9.41 -31.97 31.00
CA GLN A 497 -8.01 -32.15 31.37
C GLN A 497 -7.38 -30.78 31.66
N TYR A 498 -6.57 -30.70 32.73
CA TYR A 498 -5.96 -29.43 33.17
C TYR A 498 -5.06 -28.77 32.11
N ASN A 499 -4.52 -29.55 31.18
CA ASN A 499 -3.66 -29.09 30.09
C ASN A 499 -4.44 -28.69 28.83
N TRP A 500 -5.77 -28.73 28.87
CA TRP A 500 -6.64 -28.28 27.77
C TRP A 500 -7.05 -26.83 27.96
N SER A 501 -7.11 -26.09 26.87
CA SER A 501 -7.49 -24.66 26.85
C SER A 501 -8.72 -24.45 26.00
N LEU A 502 -9.69 -23.65 26.47
CA LEU A 502 -10.80 -23.20 25.64
C LEU A 502 -10.28 -22.16 24.64
N PHE A 503 -10.55 -22.37 23.35
CA PHE A 503 -10.12 -21.48 22.28
C PHE A 503 -11.28 -21.22 21.33
N LEU A 504 -11.60 -19.94 21.11
CA LEU A 504 -12.50 -19.51 20.07
C LEU A 504 -11.68 -19.02 18.87
N PRO A 505 -12.19 -19.15 17.62
CA PRO A 505 -11.48 -18.75 16.42
C PRO A 505 -11.46 -17.22 16.23
N LEU A 506 -11.10 -16.47 17.28
CA LEU A 506 -11.05 -15.03 17.24
C LEU A 506 -9.90 -14.56 16.35
N GLY A 507 -10.16 -13.48 15.60
CA GLY A 507 -9.26 -13.02 14.55
C GLY A 507 -9.61 -13.55 13.16
N MET A 508 -10.55 -14.47 12.99
CA MET A 508 -11.01 -14.93 11.67
C MET A 508 -11.65 -13.84 10.80
N ALA A 509 -11.65 -14.04 9.48
CA ALA A 509 -12.48 -13.27 8.55
C ALA A 509 -13.97 -13.43 8.90
N LEU A 510 -14.68 -12.33 9.09
CA LEU A 510 -16.07 -12.28 9.53
C LEU A 510 -17.05 -11.96 8.40
N ASP A 511 -16.59 -11.41 7.28
CA ASP A 511 -17.45 -10.89 6.22
C ASP A 511 -17.06 -11.46 4.86
N ASN A 512 -15.82 -11.21 4.40
CA ASN A 512 -15.32 -11.58 3.08
C ASN A 512 -14.75 -13.01 3.02
N ARG A 513 -15.43 -13.95 3.68
CA ARG A 513 -15.05 -15.37 3.72
C ARG A 513 -15.28 -16.03 2.36
N LYS A 514 -14.33 -16.86 1.91
CA LYS A 514 -14.45 -17.56 0.62
C LYS A 514 -14.31 -19.08 0.72
N SER A 515 -13.54 -19.58 1.67
CA SER A 515 -13.46 -21.03 1.96
C SER A 515 -13.34 -21.31 3.46
N VAL A 516 -13.99 -22.38 3.94
CA VAL A 516 -13.93 -22.78 5.35
C VAL A 516 -12.99 -23.97 5.52
N GLU A 517 -11.88 -23.74 6.21
CA GLU A 517 -10.98 -24.77 6.72
C GLU A 517 -11.44 -25.14 8.15
N LEU A 518 -11.33 -26.41 8.55
CA LEU A 518 -11.61 -26.82 9.93
C LEU A 518 -10.37 -27.50 10.51
N LEU A 519 -9.48 -26.76 11.18
CA LEU A 519 -8.26 -27.34 11.76
C LEU A 519 -8.47 -27.90 13.16
N HIS A 520 -7.69 -28.92 13.51
CA HIS A 520 -7.40 -29.29 14.88
C HIS A 520 -6.14 -28.55 15.35
N PHE A 521 -6.23 -27.80 16.44
CA PHE A 521 -5.16 -26.89 16.90
C PHE A 521 -4.68 -27.23 18.33
N PRO A 522 -3.45 -26.83 18.73
CA PRO A 522 -2.78 -25.56 18.40
C PRO A 522 -1.83 -25.60 17.18
N PRO A 523 -1.58 -24.43 16.53
CA PRO A 523 -0.43 -24.29 15.65
C PRO A 523 0.83 -24.33 16.50
N ASP A 524 1.85 -25.03 16.01
CA ASP A 524 3.18 -25.00 16.61
C ASP A 524 3.73 -23.55 16.66
N TYR A 525 4.54 -23.29 17.67
CA TYR A 525 5.22 -22.03 18.02
C TYR A 525 6.00 -21.38 16.86
N SER A 526 6.30 -22.15 15.80
CA SER A 526 7.00 -21.68 14.59
C SER A 526 6.13 -20.82 13.68
N LEU A 527 4.82 -21.03 13.66
CA LEU A 527 3.90 -20.34 12.74
C LEU A 527 3.57 -18.92 13.21
N THR A 528 3.55 -18.66 14.51
CA THR A 528 3.31 -17.30 15.06
C THR A 528 4.53 -16.38 14.96
N GLN A 529 5.74 -16.92 14.74
CA GLN A 529 6.95 -16.11 14.52
C GLN A 529 7.31 -15.88 13.05
N ALA A 530 6.88 -16.76 12.13
CA ALA A 530 7.40 -16.77 10.76
C ALA A 530 6.35 -16.59 9.65
N GLN A 531 5.05 -16.75 9.91
CA GLN A 531 4.02 -16.55 8.89
C GLN A 531 2.75 -15.94 9.49
N ASP A 532 2.38 -14.76 9.03
CA ASP A 532 0.99 -14.34 9.13
C ASP A 532 0.14 -15.35 8.34
N TYR A 533 -0.87 -15.94 8.97
CA TYR A 533 -1.78 -16.89 8.31
C TYR A 533 -2.46 -16.31 7.06
N LEU A 534 -2.44 -14.98 6.90
CA LEU A 534 -2.83 -14.28 5.68
C LEU A 534 -2.16 -14.85 4.41
N GLU A 535 -0.94 -15.42 4.50
CA GLU A 535 -0.17 -15.92 3.35
C GLU A 535 0.38 -17.35 3.52
N SER A 536 -0.33 -18.22 4.26
CA SER A 536 0.14 -19.60 4.49
C SER A 536 0.08 -20.48 3.22
N SER A 537 1.18 -21.16 2.91
CA SER A 537 1.26 -22.16 1.81
C SER A 537 0.27 -23.32 1.99
N THR A 538 -0.07 -23.63 3.24
CA THR A 538 -1.02 -24.71 3.59
C THR A 538 -2.40 -24.39 3.07
N THR A 539 -2.86 -23.15 3.17
CA THR A 539 -4.23 -22.83 2.83
C THR A 539 -4.44 -22.59 1.35
N ASN A 540 -3.42 -22.09 0.65
CA ASN A 540 -3.41 -22.07 -0.82
C ASN A 540 -3.58 -23.48 -1.39
N ARG A 541 -2.95 -24.49 -0.77
CA ARG A 541 -3.10 -25.90 -1.18
C ARG A 541 -4.52 -26.42 -1.04
N TRP A 542 -5.28 -25.98 -0.02
CA TRP A 542 -6.66 -26.40 0.16
C TRP A 542 -7.60 -25.76 -0.87
N ALA A 543 -7.40 -24.49 -1.18
CA ALA A 543 -8.09 -23.82 -2.29
C ALA A 543 -7.85 -24.54 -3.63
N ASP A 544 -6.59 -24.94 -3.88
CA ASP A 544 -6.22 -25.73 -5.06
C ASP A 544 -6.92 -27.10 -5.06
N LEU A 545 -6.97 -27.79 -3.92
CA LEU A 545 -7.62 -29.09 -3.81
C LEU A 545 -9.14 -29.01 -3.99
N LEU A 546 -9.81 -27.98 -3.47
CA LEU A 546 -11.24 -27.73 -3.75
C LEU A 546 -11.45 -27.49 -5.25
N THR A 547 -10.57 -26.72 -5.89
CA THR A 547 -10.61 -26.45 -7.33
C THR A 547 -10.43 -27.73 -8.15
N GLN A 548 -9.44 -28.55 -7.80
CA GLN A 548 -9.16 -29.84 -8.46
C GLN A 548 -10.32 -30.84 -8.30
N ASN A 549 -11.12 -30.73 -7.24
CA ASN A 549 -12.27 -31.58 -6.98
C ASN A 549 -13.59 -31.00 -7.52
N GLY A 550 -13.53 -29.99 -8.39
CA GLY A 550 -14.68 -29.52 -9.17
C GLY A 550 -15.40 -28.28 -8.63
N ILE A 551 -14.85 -27.62 -7.62
CA ILE A 551 -15.34 -26.30 -7.18
C ILE A 551 -14.72 -25.22 -8.08
N GLY A 552 -15.51 -24.24 -8.53
CA GLY A 552 -14.99 -23.18 -9.40
C GLY A 552 -13.96 -22.31 -8.69
N ALA A 553 -12.86 -21.95 -9.34
CA ALA A 553 -11.77 -21.14 -8.77
C ALA A 553 -12.22 -19.78 -8.19
N ALA A 554 -13.32 -19.21 -8.73
CA ALA A 554 -13.92 -17.98 -8.21
C ALA A 554 -14.58 -18.15 -6.82
N GLN A 555 -14.88 -19.40 -6.41
CA GLN A 555 -15.45 -19.77 -5.11
C GLN A 555 -14.38 -20.25 -4.12
N THR A 556 -13.12 -20.33 -4.54
CA THR A 556 -11.97 -20.76 -3.75
C THR A 556 -10.80 -19.74 -3.68
N PRO A 557 -10.96 -18.40 -3.77
CA PRO A 557 -9.82 -17.50 -3.54
C PRO A 557 -9.27 -17.59 -2.10
N ALA A 558 -8.01 -17.21 -1.92
CA ALA A 558 -7.16 -17.41 -0.73
C ALA A 558 -7.61 -16.76 0.62
N PHE A 559 -8.88 -16.38 0.79
CA PHE A 559 -9.39 -15.80 2.04
C PHE A 559 -10.08 -16.87 2.89
N GLN A 560 -9.32 -17.25 3.91
CA GLN A 560 -9.41 -18.46 4.71
C GLN A 560 -10.29 -18.22 5.92
N THR A 561 -11.07 -19.22 6.32
CA THR A 561 -11.46 -19.27 7.72
C THR A 561 -11.28 -20.66 8.28
N ILE A 562 -10.32 -20.78 9.19
CA ILE A 562 -9.92 -21.99 9.90
C ILE A 562 -10.74 -22.12 11.18
N ILE A 563 -11.53 -23.18 11.33
CA ILE A 563 -12.41 -23.36 12.47
C ILE A 563 -12.34 -24.79 12.98
N ASP A 564 -11.72 -24.98 14.13
CA ASP A 564 -11.85 -26.24 14.84
C ASP A 564 -13.32 -26.44 15.22
N ILE A 565 -13.87 -27.61 14.89
CA ILE A 565 -15.18 -28.02 15.39
C ILE A 565 -15.14 -28.13 16.92
N ALA A 566 -13.96 -28.26 17.52
CA ALA A 566 -13.79 -28.25 18.96
C ALA A 566 -13.19 -26.94 19.44
N PRO A 567 -13.87 -26.20 20.32
CA PRO A 567 -13.31 -24.99 20.91
C PRO A 567 -12.29 -25.32 22.02
N ILE A 568 -11.53 -26.41 21.89
CA ILE A 568 -10.53 -26.87 22.87
C ILE A 568 -9.20 -27.14 22.16
N ALA A 569 -8.14 -26.47 22.60
CA ALA A 569 -6.78 -26.83 22.27
C ALA A 569 -6.27 -27.91 23.24
N ALA A 570 -5.80 -29.02 22.69
CA ALA A 570 -5.23 -30.15 23.44
C ALA A 570 -3.84 -30.53 22.87
N PRO A 571 -2.93 -31.11 23.67
CA PRO A 571 -1.65 -31.58 23.17
C PRO A 571 -1.79 -32.67 22.09
N ALA A 572 -0.85 -32.74 21.14
CA ALA A 572 -0.91 -33.64 19.98
C ALA A 572 -1.04 -35.15 20.33
N ASN A 573 -0.65 -35.56 21.53
CA ASN A 573 -0.80 -36.93 22.02
C ASN A 573 -2.14 -37.21 22.72
N ALA A 574 -3.05 -36.23 22.82
CA ALA A 574 -4.35 -36.36 23.48
C ALA A 574 -5.44 -37.02 22.60
N GLY A 575 -5.09 -37.53 21.42
CA GLY A 575 -6.05 -38.03 20.42
C GLY A 575 -7.09 -39.02 20.96
N SER A 576 -6.69 -40.00 21.78
CA SER A 576 -7.63 -40.96 22.39
C SER A 576 -8.47 -40.36 23.53
N ALA A 577 -7.99 -39.29 24.17
CA ALA A 577 -8.72 -38.59 25.23
C ALA A 577 -9.78 -37.61 24.69
N LEU A 578 -9.67 -37.22 23.41
CA LEU A 578 -10.66 -36.39 22.71
C LEU A 578 -11.89 -37.19 22.26
N GLU A 579 -11.81 -38.51 22.25
CA GLU A 579 -12.92 -39.39 21.89
C GLU A 579 -14.08 -39.25 22.90
N GLY A 580 -15.27 -38.89 22.41
CA GLY A 580 -16.45 -38.62 23.26
C GLY A 580 -16.47 -37.23 23.93
N VAL A 581 -15.44 -36.39 23.75
CA VAL A 581 -15.44 -35.00 24.22
C VAL A 581 -16.17 -34.07 23.27
N TYR A 582 -16.07 -34.31 21.95
CA TYR A 582 -16.67 -33.46 20.94
C TYR A 582 -18.20 -33.36 21.04
N SER A 583 -18.88 -34.37 21.59
CA SER A 583 -20.35 -34.34 21.77
C SER A 583 -20.82 -33.24 22.72
N TYR A 584 -19.96 -32.77 23.64
CA TYR A 584 -20.26 -31.63 24.52
C TYR A 584 -20.37 -30.31 23.75
N PHE A 585 -19.84 -30.26 22.52
CA PHE A 585 -19.80 -29.08 21.67
C PHE A 585 -20.70 -29.17 20.45
N ASN A 586 -21.57 -30.18 20.34
CA ASN A 586 -22.44 -30.37 19.16
C ASN A 586 -23.21 -29.11 18.78
N ALA A 587 -23.79 -28.40 19.75
CA ALA A 587 -24.55 -27.17 19.49
C ALA A 587 -23.66 -26.05 18.93
N TYR A 588 -22.43 -25.90 19.45
CA TYR A 588 -21.45 -24.97 18.91
C TYR A 588 -21.05 -25.37 17.48
N GLN A 589 -20.76 -26.65 17.27
CA GLN A 589 -20.31 -27.21 15.99
C GLN A 589 -21.31 -26.99 14.87
N THR A 590 -22.56 -27.41 15.07
CA THR A 590 -23.60 -27.28 14.05
C THR A 590 -23.92 -25.82 13.75
N GLN A 591 -23.91 -24.97 14.78
CA GLN A 591 -24.17 -23.54 14.62
C GLN A 591 -23.05 -22.85 13.85
N MET A 592 -21.79 -23.19 14.14
CA MET A 592 -20.63 -22.68 13.40
C MET A 592 -20.70 -23.12 11.94
N VAL A 593 -20.84 -24.43 11.66
CA VAL A 593 -20.91 -24.92 10.27
C VAL A 593 -22.01 -24.21 9.50
N MET A 594 -23.21 -24.07 10.07
CA MET A 594 -24.32 -23.33 9.45
C MET A 594 -23.93 -21.87 9.12
N GLN A 595 -23.43 -21.12 10.10
CA GLN A 595 -23.13 -19.69 9.95
C GLN A 595 -22.00 -19.42 8.95
N LEU A 596 -20.96 -20.25 8.97
CA LEU A 596 -19.74 -20.02 8.20
C LEU A 596 -19.86 -20.44 6.75
N THR A 597 -20.68 -21.45 6.50
CA THR A 597 -20.94 -21.92 5.15
C THR A 597 -22.06 -21.13 4.47
N ALA A 598 -22.66 -20.16 5.18
CA ALA A 598 -23.62 -19.23 4.61
C ALA A 598 -22.85 -18.09 3.94
N GLY A 599 -22.65 -18.19 2.62
CA GLY A 599 -22.06 -17.12 1.83
C GLY A 599 -23.06 -16.02 1.48
N GLU A 600 -22.56 -14.95 0.86
CA GLU A 600 -23.39 -13.85 0.39
C GLU A 600 -24.36 -14.30 -0.73
N GLY A 601 -25.52 -13.63 -0.81
CA GLY A 601 -26.49 -13.89 -1.89
C GLY A 601 -27.15 -15.28 -1.87
N GLY A 602 -27.02 -16.05 -0.79
CA GLY A 602 -27.59 -17.40 -0.68
C GLY A 602 -26.71 -18.51 -1.29
N GLN A 603 -25.50 -18.19 -1.73
CA GLN A 603 -24.54 -19.18 -2.19
C GLN A 603 -23.80 -19.79 -1.00
N ALA A 604 -23.81 -21.12 -0.90
CA ALA A 604 -23.08 -21.82 0.14
C ALA A 604 -21.57 -21.82 -0.13
N LEU A 605 -20.77 -21.59 0.91
CA LEU A 605 -19.31 -21.66 0.83
C LEU A 605 -18.84 -23.11 1.01
N PRO A 606 -17.91 -23.60 0.19
CA PRO A 606 -17.37 -24.96 0.32
C PRO A 606 -16.51 -25.08 1.60
N MET A 607 -16.41 -26.30 2.12
CA MET A 607 -15.63 -26.62 3.31
C MET A 607 -14.76 -27.86 3.14
N VAL A 608 -13.71 -27.97 3.96
CA VAL A 608 -12.81 -29.13 4.00
C VAL A 608 -12.95 -29.84 5.35
N ALA A 609 -13.25 -31.13 5.32
CA ALA A 609 -13.37 -32.00 6.50
C ALA A 609 -12.08 -32.79 6.73
N PHE A 610 -11.36 -32.42 7.79
CA PHE A 610 -10.00 -32.83 8.00
C PHE A 610 -9.83 -33.96 9.01
N GLY A 611 -9.09 -34.99 8.61
CA GLY A 611 -8.76 -36.11 9.48
C GLY A 611 -9.96 -37.00 9.79
N SER A 612 -9.68 -38.15 10.41
CA SER A 612 -10.71 -39.15 10.73
C SER A 612 -11.81 -38.62 11.68
N PRO A 613 -11.51 -37.83 12.74
CA PRO A 613 -12.53 -37.37 13.68
C PRO A 613 -13.58 -36.44 13.06
N VAL A 614 -13.17 -35.47 12.24
CA VAL A 614 -14.10 -34.53 11.60
C VAL A 614 -14.96 -35.25 10.57
N ARG A 615 -14.38 -36.14 9.75
CA ARG A 615 -15.15 -36.95 8.79
C ARG A 615 -16.15 -37.87 9.48
N SER A 616 -15.78 -38.43 10.64
CA SER A 616 -16.68 -39.25 11.47
C SER A 616 -17.82 -38.42 12.06
N TRP A 617 -17.54 -37.20 12.52
CA TRP A 617 -18.54 -36.26 12.99
C TRP A 617 -19.51 -35.86 11.87
N VAL A 618 -19.02 -35.55 10.66
CA VAL A 618 -19.88 -35.25 9.50
C VAL A 618 -20.81 -36.42 9.19
N LYS A 619 -20.28 -37.66 9.23
CA LYS A 619 -21.10 -38.87 9.05
C LYS A 619 -22.16 -39.01 10.14
N GLN A 620 -21.83 -38.73 11.39
CA GLN A 620 -22.77 -38.83 12.51
C GLN A 620 -23.87 -37.76 12.45
N GLN A 621 -23.52 -36.51 12.13
CA GLN A 621 -24.46 -35.40 12.14
C GLN A 621 -25.29 -35.27 10.86
N TYR A 622 -24.69 -35.54 9.71
CA TYR A 622 -25.32 -35.33 8.40
C TYR A 622 -25.58 -36.62 7.62
N GLY A 623 -25.13 -37.78 8.11
CA GLY A 623 -25.36 -39.08 7.45
C GLY A 623 -24.47 -39.33 6.22
N VAL A 624 -23.48 -38.47 5.98
CA VAL A 624 -22.65 -38.48 4.76
C VAL A 624 -21.28 -39.08 5.04
N SER A 625 -20.88 -40.09 4.26
CA SER A 625 -19.53 -40.66 4.35
C SER A 625 -18.58 -39.88 3.43
N LEU A 626 -17.43 -39.49 3.97
CA LEU A 626 -16.41 -38.70 3.28
C LEU A 626 -15.10 -39.48 3.17
N ASP A 627 -14.70 -39.79 1.94
CA ASP A 627 -13.40 -40.37 1.64
C ASP A 627 -12.30 -39.30 1.56
N VAL A 628 -11.03 -39.71 1.63
CA VAL A 628 -9.89 -38.80 1.45
C VAL A 628 -9.86 -38.32 0.01
N LEU A 629 -9.84 -37.00 -0.18
CA LEU A 629 -10.05 -36.31 -1.46
C LEU A 629 -11.41 -36.59 -2.11
N GLY A 630 -12.38 -37.11 -1.36
CA GLY A 630 -13.75 -37.29 -1.81
C GLY A 630 -14.59 -36.04 -1.53
N LEU A 631 -15.37 -35.59 -2.52
CA LEU A 631 -16.34 -34.51 -2.36
C LEU A 631 -17.73 -35.07 -2.07
N ALA A 632 -18.39 -34.57 -1.03
CA ALA A 632 -19.80 -34.87 -0.74
C ALA A 632 -20.59 -33.60 -0.42
N GLN A 633 -21.90 -33.71 -0.21
CA GLN A 633 -22.78 -32.58 0.07
C GLN A 633 -23.47 -32.77 1.42
N ILE A 634 -23.49 -31.73 2.25
CA ILE A 634 -24.24 -31.69 3.51
C ILE A 634 -25.27 -30.55 3.48
N SER A 635 -26.32 -30.67 4.30
CA SER A 635 -27.32 -29.62 4.48
C SER A 635 -27.33 -29.12 5.93
N PRO A 636 -26.55 -28.07 6.25
CA PRO A 636 -26.46 -27.57 7.62
C PRO A 636 -27.65 -26.70 8.01
N ALA A 637 -28.38 -26.14 7.05
CA ALA A 637 -29.67 -25.47 7.25
C ALA A 637 -30.60 -25.68 6.05
N ALA A 638 -31.89 -25.41 6.24
CA ALA A 638 -32.89 -25.51 5.20
C ALA A 638 -32.54 -24.57 4.01
N GLY A 639 -32.43 -25.14 2.82
CA GLY A 639 -32.06 -24.40 1.60
C GLY A 639 -30.56 -24.16 1.41
N GLN A 640 -29.70 -24.68 2.30
CA GLN A 640 -28.25 -24.57 2.22
C GLN A 640 -27.65 -25.95 1.87
N GLN A 641 -26.93 -26.03 0.74
CA GLN A 641 -26.21 -27.22 0.28
C GLN A 641 -24.72 -26.92 0.20
N VAL A 642 -23.94 -27.58 1.03
CA VAL A 642 -22.51 -27.29 1.19
C VAL A 642 -21.67 -28.44 0.67
N ALA A 643 -20.77 -28.13 -0.25
CA ALA A 643 -19.76 -29.08 -0.71
C ALA A 643 -18.69 -29.28 0.38
N VAL A 644 -18.44 -30.54 0.74
CA VAL A 644 -17.46 -30.93 1.76
C VAL A 644 -16.41 -31.84 1.14
N LEU A 645 -15.16 -31.40 1.12
CA LEU A 645 -14.04 -32.21 0.67
C LEU A 645 -13.41 -32.93 1.87
N GLY A 646 -13.32 -34.25 1.83
CA GLY A 646 -12.55 -35.00 2.83
C GLY A 646 -11.04 -34.83 2.60
N ALA A 647 -10.26 -34.56 3.65
CA ALA A 647 -8.81 -34.45 3.56
C ALA A 647 -8.12 -35.17 4.72
N ASN A 648 -6.87 -35.58 4.53
CA ASN A 648 -6.01 -36.06 5.61
C ASN A 648 -5.17 -34.91 6.19
N HIS A 649 -4.65 -35.13 7.39
CA HIS A 649 -3.72 -34.20 8.00
C HIS A 649 -2.49 -34.01 7.09
N PRO A 650 -2.02 -32.77 6.82
CA PRO A 650 -0.67 -32.54 6.35
C PRO A 650 0.23 -32.96 7.49
N SER A 651 0.66 -34.21 7.49
CA SER A 651 1.77 -34.63 8.32
C SER A 651 2.99 -33.87 7.82
N TYR A 652 3.55 -33.03 8.69
CA TYR A 652 4.82 -32.29 8.58
C TYR A 652 5.57 -32.49 7.24
N ILE A 653 5.33 -31.59 6.28
CA ILE A 653 6.25 -31.29 5.17
C ILE A 653 6.37 -29.78 5.08
#